data_AF-A0A3A0DFX3-F1
#
_entry.id   AF-A0A3A0DFX3-F1
#
_cell.length_a   1.000
_cell.length_b   1.000
_cell.length_c   1.000
_cell.angle_alpha   90.00
_cell.angle_beta   90.00
_cell.angle_gamma   90.00
#
_symmetry.space_group_name_H-M   'P 1'
#
loop_
_entity.id
_entity.type
_entity.pdbx_description
1 polymer ?
#
loop_
_entity_poly.entity_id
_entity_poly.type
_entity_poly.pdbx_seq_one_letter_code
_entity_poly.pdbx_strand_id
1 'polypeptide(L)'
;MGTHGCAERQPMEASAMLDFTPKKPARNWTSRREQRRLLILVALVAGVIVVASMAREPQLYHWIADLGKDKAVEDAHIDTRVQPKNSPTDLRAGLFAISADAPADVPANVPPGDRFPGVRLEYFRAIKDSAIHRPEEAEAWFHLLDIANKTPQETLERASRGRVTFMQLFRQPDVYRAELVTVAGTIHRVVPQTITENYVGLEGEYYQIWLQPQNSAHPVVVYSLALPEGFPIAAELKEPAEVTGFFYKVWAYPAEDQPRTAPILLAKTFRWNEERVKRAFDRPAIAQPVEKPMPAAKQSPRAYLAENWEITDEVWKRFADGQPMPAPTASRDDEPATLLKLLNNLPRLPAASVEAWTDKATAAATLVDKPAEHRGAFFAIEGRAVRCERVAVPEDLAKLFDFESVYRTEIRPDDAGPVRVVYSSAAPRGWLRGPDGKPLDANAIDEQTSTFGMFVKRGGDVATGTNGDGRPSLVFVAGRLAWHSTALLGRLGMDMALYDDLTQSAEIAGQESECLYTMLGNAKRIDRDELNELAREHQFALQKDFEYDYPYPNIPSNSFILNEVRSRPEQSAGIAASLTATALRAFRIQLSAEDAAKYGFDHYYHVDASVPLEPPITIVQRRKEADNADGGAKGEPPKTAETRRDFMNVVFCLRRLPEGFPQGEKINEQICVPGFFFKTWAASSTKSAKVDPRSRNQYPMFIADSLIWYEPVEEPGWLGGAIVGVLVGMLVLGGIGALIARRGNRTLDQTLARQRTETEASLDSLDIETSAKPDFGFLANEPVSPPDASQQPPDAQSP
;
A
#
# COMPACT_ATOMS: atom_id res chain seq x y z
N MET A 1 37.91 -81.66 82.78
CA MET A 1 36.68 -82.46 83.03
C MET A 1 35.84 -82.40 81.77
N GLY A 2 35.45 -83.47 81.10
CA GLY A 2 35.91 -84.88 81.11
C GLY A 2 35.94 -85.38 79.65
N THR A 3 36.89 -86.22 79.23
CA THR A 3 36.85 -87.70 79.25
C THR A 3 35.99 -88.38 78.17
N HIS A 4 36.62 -89.36 77.50
CA HIS A 4 36.08 -90.34 76.52
C HIS A 4 35.84 -89.85 75.08
N GLY A 5 36.20 -90.59 74.03
CA GLY A 5 37.01 -91.83 73.95
C GLY A 5 36.47 -92.85 72.93
N CYS A 6 37.39 -93.49 72.19
CA CYS A 6 37.14 -94.59 71.23
C CYS A 6 36.25 -94.26 69.99
N ALA A 7 36.31 -95.01 68.88
CA ALA A 7 37.41 -95.76 68.26
C ALA A 7 37.03 -96.17 66.82
N GLU A 8 38.05 -96.41 65.98
CA GLU A 8 38.13 -97.54 65.03
C GLU A 8 37.41 -97.55 63.65
N ARG A 9 38.22 -97.93 62.63
CA ARG A 9 37.97 -98.52 61.29
C ARG A 9 37.62 -97.64 60.06
N GLN A 10 38.30 -98.01 58.97
CA GLN A 10 38.15 -97.57 57.57
C GLN A 10 36.99 -98.34 56.88
N PRO A 11 36.55 -97.94 55.68
CA PRO A 11 37.19 -98.42 54.44
C PRO A 11 37.40 -97.34 53.36
N MET A 12 38.09 -97.72 52.27
CA MET A 12 38.25 -96.87 51.07
C MET A 12 36.95 -96.75 50.27
N GLU A 13 36.62 -95.56 49.78
CA GLU A 13 35.87 -95.40 48.52
C GLU A 13 36.41 -94.24 47.66
N ALA A 14 36.08 -94.34 46.38
CA ALA A 14 36.77 -93.77 45.24
C ALA A 14 36.52 -92.29 44.93
N SER A 15 37.42 -91.76 44.09
CA SER A 15 37.18 -90.76 43.05
C SER A 15 36.89 -89.31 43.43
N ALA A 16 37.77 -88.43 42.96
CA ALA A 16 37.56 -87.00 42.90
C ALA A 16 36.28 -86.65 42.12
N MET A 17 35.34 -85.98 42.79
CA MET A 17 34.11 -85.48 42.19
C MET A 17 34.42 -84.27 41.31
N LEU A 18 34.54 -84.49 39.99
CA LEU A 18 34.64 -83.43 39.00
C LEU A 18 33.33 -82.64 38.95
N ASP A 19 33.41 -81.34 39.21
CA ASP A 19 32.28 -80.42 39.17
C ASP A 19 31.83 -80.15 37.71
N PHE A 20 30.71 -80.75 37.32
CA PHE A 20 30.10 -80.58 36.00
C PHE A 20 29.09 -79.43 35.96
N THR A 21 29.54 -78.20 36.25
CA THR A 21 28.78 -77.00 35.88
C THR A 21 28.95 -76.70 34.38
N PRO A 22 27.87 -76.75 33.56
CA PRO A 22 28.00 -76.51 32.12
C PRO A 22 28.30 -75.03 31.85
N LYS A 23 29.53 -74.73 31.40
CA LYS A 23 29.89 -73.41 30.89
C LYS A 23 28.94 -73.04 29.75
N LYS A 24 28.25 -71.90 29.88
CA LYS A 24 27.43 -71.32 28.80
C LYS A 24 28.29 -71.23 27.53
N PRO A 25 27.83 -71.75 26.38
CA PRO A 25 28.62 -71.72 25.15
C PRO A 25 28.92 -70.28 24.75
N ALA A 26 30.13 -70.04 24.26
CA ALA A 26 30.56 -68.71 23.83
C ALA A 26 29.58 -68.15 22.78
N ARG A 27 29.14 -66.91 22.99
CA ARG A 27 28.12 -66.27 22.15
C ARG A 27 28.64 -66.17 20.71
N ASN A 28 27.94 -66.83 19.77
CA ASN A 28 28.46 -66.99 18.41
C ASN A 28 28.15 -65.77 17.52
N TRP A 29 29.00 -64.75 17.65
CA TRP A 29 28.92 -63.46 16.96
C TRP A 29 28.96 -63.53 15.42
N THR A 30 29.46 -64.63 14.84
CA THR A 30 29.52 -64.82 13.38
C THR A 30 28.22 -65.38 12.79
N SER A 31 27.23 -65.74 13.61
CA SER A 31 25.93 -66.19 13.12
C SER A 31 25.20 -65.06 12.35
N ARG A 32 24.61 -65.39 11.19
CA ARG A 32 23.85 -64.43 10.35
C ARG A 32 22.73 -63.68 11.11
N ARG A 33 22.29 -64.21 12.27
CA ARG A 33 21.26 -63.63 13.14
C ARG A 33 21.83 -62.59 14.13
N GLU A 34 23.01 -62.85 14.71
CA GLU A 34 23.74 -61.84 15.50
C GLU A 34 24.30 -60.73 14.60
N GLN A 35 24.87 -61.07 13.44
CA GLN A 35 25.37 -60.09 12.46
C GLN A 35 24.29 -59.09 12.03
N ARG A 36 23.05 -59.53 11.76
CA ARG A 36 21.93 -58.63 11.43
C ARG A 36 21.53 -57.74 12.60
N ARG A 37 21.57 -58.24 13.84
CA ARG A 37 21.29 -57.42 15.05
C ARG A 37 22.38 -56.36 15.27
N LEU A 38 23.65 -56.73 15.11
CA LEU A 38 24.77 -55.80 15.14
C LEU A 38 24.67 -54.72 14.05
N LEU A 39 24.31 -55.09 12.82
CA LEU A 39 24.19 -54.14 11.71
C LEU A 39 23.03 -53.14 11.93
N ILE A 40 21.89 -53.59 12.48
CA ILE A 40 20.79 -52.69 12.88
C ILE A 40 21.23 -51.76 14.02
N LEU A 41 21.97 -52.25 15.01
CA LEU A 41 22.47 -51.43 16.12
C LEU A 41 23.48 -50.38 15.64
N VAL A 42 24.38 -50.74 14.72
CA VAL A 42 25.32 -49.81 14.08
C VAL A 42 24.58 -48.76 13.25
N ALA A 43 23.53 -49.14 12.50
CA ALA A 43 22.72 -48.19 11.75
C ALA A 43 21.97 -47.20 12.66
N LEU A 44 21.44 -47.65 13.80
CA LEU A 44 20.83 -46.79 14.81
C LEU A 44 21.83 -45.79 15.41
N VAL A 45 23.03 -46.24 15.78
CA VAL A 45 24.09 -45.37 16.30
C VAL A 45 24.55 -44.36 15.25
N ALA A 46 24.70 -44.78 13.98
CA ALA A 46 25.02 -43.87 12.88
C ALA A 46 23.93 -42.80 12.68
N GLY A 47 22.65 -43.17 12.77
CA GLY A 47 21.53 -42.22 12.70
C GLY A 47 21.58 -41.16 13.81
N VAL A 48 21.87 -41.57 15.06
CA VAL A 48 22.04 -40.63 16.19
C VAL A 48 23.22 -39.68 15.96
N ILE A 49 24.34 -40.17 15.39
CA ILE A 49 25.50 -39.33 15.06
C ILE A 49 25.17 -38.32 13.96
N VAL A 50 24.41 -38.69 12.94
CA VAL A 50 23.96 -37.75 11.88
C VAL A 50 23.05 -36.66 12.45
N VAL A 51 22.08 -37.01 13.29
CA VAL A 51 21.20 -36.03 13.96
C VAL A 51 22.01 -35.10 14.88
N ALA A 52 22.95 -35.64 15.67
CA ALA A 52 23.85 -34.84 16.50
C ALA A 52 24.84 -33.98 15.69
N SER A 53 25.14 -34.37 14.44
CA SER A 53 25.95 -33.58 13.50
C SER A 53 25.16 -32.41 12.92
N MET A 54 23.89 -32.60 12.55
CA MET A 54 23.03 -31.51 12.08
C MET A 54 22.74 -30.50 13.19
N ALA A 55 22.61 -30.96 14.44
CA ALA A 55 22.46 -30.11 15.62
C ALA A 55 23.73 -29.29 16.01
N ARG A 56 24.85 -29.42 15.28
CA ARG A 56 26.08 -28.65 15.51
C ARG A 56 26.19 -27.37 14.70
N GLU A 57 25.30 -27.12 13.73
CA GLU A 57 25.30 -25.89 12.95
C GLU A 57 24.70 -24.73 13.77
N PRO A 58 25.47 -23.70 14.19
CA PRO A 58 24.97 -22.65 15.08
C PRO A 58 23.84 -21.81 14.46
N GLN A 59 23.77 -21.79 13.13
CA GLN A 59 22.84 -20.98 12.35
C GLN A 59 21.37 -21.38 12.57
N LEU A 60 21.10 -22.64 12.97
CA LEU A 60 19.75 -23.17 13.19
C LEU A 60 19.07 -22.69 14.49
N TYR A 61 19.79 -22.07 15.42
CA TYR A 61 19.28 -21.78 16.77
C TYR A 61 19.29 -20.31 17.18
N HIS A 62 19.70 -19.38 16.29
CA HIS A 62 19.75 -17.94 16.64
C HIS A 62 18.38 -17.37 17.07
N TRP A 63 17.28 -17.83 16.48
CA TRP A 63 15.91 -17.40 16.82
C TRP A 63 15.50 -17.72 18.27
N ILE A 64 16.18 -18.65 18.94
CA ILE A 64 15.92 -18.98 20.36
C ILE A 64 16.51 -17.90 21.30
N ALA A 65 17.54 -17.17 20.87
CA ALA A 65 18.15 -16.10 21.67
C ALA A 65 17.33 -14.80 21.67
N ASP A 66 16.44 -14.61 20.69
CA ASP A 66 15.58 -13.42 20.58
C ASP A 66 14.21 -13.58 21.27
N LEU A 67 13.90 -14.78 21.79
CA LEU A 67 12.63 -15.16 22.42
C LEU A 67 12.42 -14.59 23.85
N GLY A 68 13.30 -13.71 24.33
CA GLY A 68 13.34 -13.28 25.74
C GLY A 68 13.78 -11.84 26.00
N LYS A 69 13.61 -10.93 25.03
CA LYS A 69 13.82 -9.49 25.24
C LYS A 69 12.49 -8.75 25.18
N ASP A 70 12.16 -8.04 26.26
CA ASP A 70 10.91 -7.29 26.39
C ASP A 70 10.77 -6.26 25.27
N LYS A 71 9.64 -6.32 24.55
CA LYS A 71 9.34 -5.40 23.44
C LYS A 71 8.98 -4.01 23.96
N ALA A 72 9.91 -3.08 23.84
CA ALA A 72 9.55 -1.69 23.61
C ALA A 72 8.83 -1.57 22.25
N VAL A 73 7.89 -0.63 22.15
CA VAL A 73 6.97 -0.45 21.00
C VAL A 73 7.71 -0.51 19.65
N GLU A 74 7.36 -1.49 18.82
CA GLU A 74 7.95 -1.69 17.49
C GLU A 74 7.36 -0.71 16.47
N ASP A 75 8.13 0.31 16.09
CA ASP A 75 7.88 1.11 14.88
C ASP A 75 7.97 0.22 13.62
N ALA A 76 7.15 0.53 12.61
CA ALA A 76 7.11 -0.18 11.33
C ALA A 76 8.52 -0.25 10.68
N HIS A 77 8.86 -1.44 10.16
CA HIS A 77 10.25 -1.87 9.95
C HIS A 77 11.03 -1.07 8.88
N ILE A 78 11.65 0.05 9.27
CA ILE A 78 12.55 0.87 8.44
C ILE A 78 13.96 0.26 8.47
N ASP A 79 14.44 -0.19 7.30
CA ASP A 79 15.78 -0.79 7.20
C ASP A 79 16.87 0.28 7.03
N THR A 80 17.34 0.85 8.15
CA THR A 80 18.44 1.82 8.16
C THR A 80 19.82 1.18 7.98
N ARG A 81 19.94 -0.10 7.64
CA ARG A 81 21.25 -0.80 7.55
C ARG A 81 21.91 -0.47 6.21
N VAL A 82 23.22 -0.24 6.21
CA VAL A 82 23.99 -0.08 4.96
C VAL A 82 24.04 -1.42 4.24
N GLN A 83 23.24 -1.57 3.18
CA GLN A 83 23.25 -2.81 2.40
C GLN A 83 24.62 -2.97 1.71
N PRO A 84 25.26 -4.14 1.82
CA PRO A 84 26.45 -4.42 1.02
C PRO A 84 26.06 -4.38 -0.45
N LYS A 85 26.73 -3.54 -1.24
CA LYS A 85 26.61 -3.62 -2.71
C LYS A 85 26.97 -5.04 -3.12
N ASN A 86 26.12 -5.67 -3.92
CA ASN A 86 26.42 -6.93 -4.60
C ASN A 86 27.78 -6.79 -5.29
N SER A 87 28.80 -7.47 -4.76
CA SER A 87 30.10 -7.58 -5.42
C SER A 87 29.90 -8.29 -6.76
N PRO A 88 30.39 -7.74 -7.88
CA PRO A 88 30.32 -8.42 -9.17
C PRO A 88 31.35 -9.56 -9.19
N THR A 89 31.01 -10.68 -8.56
CA THR A 89 31.83 -11.89 -8.54
C THR A 89 31.61 -12.69 -9.82
N ASP A 90 31.94 -12.08 -10.96
CA ASP A 90 32.39 -12.76 -12.17
C ASP A 90 32.86 -11.73 -13.20
N LEU A 91 34.08 -11.20 -13.00
CA LEU A 91 34.99 -10.88 -14.09
C LEU A 91 36.44 -10.82 -13.54
N ARG A 92 37.31 -11.55 -14.25
CA ARG A 92 38.62 -12.06 -13.82
C ARG A 92 39.62 -11.03 -13.27
N ALA A 93 40.55 -11.55 -12.47
CA ALA A 93 41.73 -10.87 -12.00
C ALA A 93 42.61 -10.28 -13.12
N GLY A 94 43.22 -9.13 -12.84
CA GLY A 94 44.39 -8.63 -13.57
C GLY A 94 44.14 -7.53 -14.58
N LEU A 95 43.80 -6.31 -14.14
CA LEU A 95 44.19 -5.08 -14.83
C LEU A 95 44.28 -3.89 -13.86
N PHE A 96 45.45 -3.25 -13.79
CA PHE A 96 45.59 -1.90 -13.24
C PHE A 96 45.45 -0.90 -14.38
N ALA A 97 44.52 0.07 -14.28
CA ALA A 97 44.52 1.26 -15.13
C ALA A 97 43.77 2.43 -14.46
N ILE A 98 44.57 3.37 -13.92
CA ILE A 98 44.53 4.83 -14.12
C ILE A 98 43.15 5.52 -14.25
N SER A 99 42.98 6.56 -13.42
CA SER A 99 41.93 7.59 -13.56
C SER A 99 42.10 8.42 -14.84
N ALA A 100 41.06 8.45 -15.68
CA ALA A 100 40.79 9.54 -16.62
C ALA A 100 39.27 9.65 -16.89
N ASP A 101 38.82 10.88 -17.11
CA ASP A 101 37.56 11.30 -17.71
C ASP A 101 36.24 10.82 -17.07
N ALA A 102 35.75 11.64 -16.15
CA ALA A 102 34.32 11.75 -15.90
C ALA A 102 33.61 12.32 -17.14
N PRO A 103 32.50 11.72 -17.62
CA PRO A 103 31.64 12.37 -18.61
C PRO A 103 31.01 13.61 -17.99
N ALA A 104 31.49 14.78 -18.37
CA ALA A 104 30.92 16.07 -17.99
C ALA A 104 29.64 16.37 -18.80
N ASP A 105 28.64 15.49 -18.69
CA ASP A 105 27.30 15.68 -19.27
C ASP A 105 26.26 14.86 -18.50
N VAL A 106 25.84 15.39 -17.34
CA VAL A 106 24.56 15.02 -16.72
C VAL A 106 23.65 16.26 -16.80
N PRO A 107 22.57 16.24 -17.61
CA PRO A 107 21.74 17.41 -17.79
C PRO A 107 21.05 17.80 -16.49
N ALA A 108 21.20 19.07 -16.11
CA ALA A 108 20.65 19.63 -14.89
C ALA A 108 19.12 19.83 -14.98
N ASN A 109 18.36 18.75 -14.81
CA ASN A 109 16.90 18.78 -14.69
C ASN A 109 16.46 18.44 -13.25
N VAL A 110 16.80 19.34 -12.33
CA VAL A 110 16.02 19.55 -11.11
C VAL A 110 15.17 20.80 -11.35
N PRO A 111 13.83 20.74 -11.29
CA PRO A 111 13.01 21.94 -11.42
C PRO A 111 13.38 22.95 -10.33
N PRO A 112 13.66 24.23 -10.66
CA PRO A 112 13.90 25.23 -9.64
C PRO A 112 12.58 25.60 -8.97
N GLY A 113 12.30 24.96 -7.84
CA GLY A 113 11.64 25.68 -6.75
C GLY A 113 12.69 26.60 -6.12
N ASP A 114 12.33 27.84 -5.80
CA ASP A 114 13.26 28.81 -5.22
C ASP A 114 13.87 28.27 -3.92
N ARG A 115 15.11 27.78 -4.00
CA ARG A 115 15.92 27.43 -2.83
C ARG A 115 16.26 28.72 -2.07
N PHE A 116 16.62 28.60 -0.79
CA PHE A 116 16.97 29.76 0.03
C PHE A 116 18.01 30.66 -0.66
N PRO A 117 17.86 32.01 -0.64
CA PRO A 117 18.75 32.92 -1.35
C PRO A 117 20.23 32.68 -1.03
N GLY A 118 21.03 32.48 -2.07
CA GLY A 118 22.46 32.18 -1.99
C GLY A 118 22.82 30.70 -2.15
N VAL A 119 21.86 29.76 -2.07
CA VAL A 119 22.10 28.33 -2.31
C VAL A 119 22.53 28.07 -3.76
N ARG A 120 23.75 27.59 -3.95
CA ARG A 120 24.34 27.21 -5.24
C ARG A 120 24.22 25.71 -5.49
N LEU A 121 23.24 25.31 -6.30
CA LEU A 121 22.96 23.90 -6.62
C LEU A 121 24.14 23.15 -7.30
N GLU A 122 25.10 23.87 -7.87
CA GLU A 122 26.30 23.31 -8.50
C GLU A 122 27.15 22.46 -7.53
N TYR A 123 27.34 22.90 -6.29
CA TYR A 123 28.15 22.18 -5.29
C TYR A 123 27.53 20.82 -4.88
N PHE A 124 26.21 20.68 -5.00
CA PHE A 124 25.48 19.48 -4.56
C PHE A 124 25.58 18.30 -5.53
N ARG A 125 26.10 18.53 -6.75
CA ARG A 125 26.29 17.48 -7.78
C ARG A 125 27.20 16.35 -7.32
N ALA A 126 28.14 16.63 -6.43
CA ALA A 126 29.11 15.65 -5.94
C ALA A 126 28.55 14.73 -4.84
N ILE A 127 27.43 15.06 -4.19
CA ILE A 127 26.90 14.36 -3.02
C ILE A 127 26.38 12.96 -3.38
N LYS A 128 26.68 11.97 -2.53
CA LYS A 128 26.12 10.61 -2.60
C LYS A 128 25.50 10.21 -1.28
N ASP A 129 24.20 9.96 -1.32
CA ASP A 129 23.44 9.40 -0.20
C ASP A 129 23.86 7.94 0.11
N SER A 130 23.63 7.52 1.36
CA SER A 130 24.06 6.22 1.91
C SER A 130 25.58 5.97 1.84
N ALA A 131 26.38 7.04 1.73
CA ALA A 131 27.83 7.02 1.81
C ALA A 131 28.33 7.85 3.01
N ILE A 132 29.51 7.48 3.51
CA ILE A 132 30.28 8.30 4.46
C ILE A 132 30.58 9.66 3.82
N HIS A 133 30.86 10.69 4.62
CA HIS A 133 31.41 11.95 4.11
C HIS A 133 32.64 11.72 3.23
N ARG A 134 32.67 12.39 2.08
CA ARG A 134 33.83 12.38 1.17
C ARG A 134 34.39 13.79 0.99
N PRO A 135 35.70 13.94 0.75
CA PRO A 135 36.32 15.24 0.48
C PRO A 135 35.62 16.03 -0.64
N GLU A 136 35.17 15.35 -1.70
CA GLU A 136 34.44 15.98 -2.81
C GLU A 136 33.10 16.64 -2.42
N GLU A 137 32.57 16.37 -1.22
CA GLU A 137 31.30 16.93 -0.73
C GLU A 137 31.51 18.16 0.17
N ALA A 138 32.76 18.51 0.51
CA ALA A 138 33.09 19.57 1.47
C ALA A 138 32.62 20.97 1.02
N GLU A 139 32.61 21.25 -0.29
CA GLU A 139 32.13 22.53 -0.82
C GLU A 139 30.66 22.77 -0.47
N ALA A 140 29.79 21.79 -0.74
CA ALA A 140 28.36 21.89 -0.43
C ALA A 140 28.09 21.98 1.09
N TRP A 141 28.91 21.32 1.90
CA TRP A 141 28.84 21.35 3.37
C TRP A 141 29.12 22.75 3.91
N PHE A 142 30.29 23.31 3.58
CA PHE A 142 30.69 24.62 4.07
C PHE A 142 29.88 25.75 3.45
N HIS A 143 29.38 25.59 2.21
CA HIS A 143 28.45 26.54 1.60
C HIS A 143 27.16 26.72 2.40
N LEU A 144 26.52 25.63 2.84
CA LEU A 144 25.29 25.70 3.65
C LEU A 144 25.55 26.21 5.06
N LEU A 145 26.67 25.83 5.68
CA LEU A 145 27.06 26.36 6.99
C LEU A 145 27.37 27.87 6.91
N ASP A 146 27.98 28.35 5.83
CA ASP A 146 28.21 29.79 5.62
C ASP A 146 26.90 30.59 5.48
N ILE A 147 25.94 30.06 4.72
CA ILE A 147 24.58 30.65 4.62
C ILE A 147 23.90 30.65 5.99
N ALA A 148 23.95 29.53 6.73
CA ALA A 148 23.38 29.43 8.07
C ALA A 148 24.06 30.40 9.07
N ASN A 149 25.38 30.56 8.97
CA ASN A 149 26.14 31.48 9.80
C ASN A 149 25.77 32.95 9.54
N LYS A 150 25.74 33.36 8.26
CA LYS A 150 25.46 34.75 7.86
C LYS A 150 24.00 35.15 8.03
N THR A 151 23.07 34.19 8.03
CA THR A 151 21.62 34.48 8.13
C THR A 151 21.16 34.59 9.58
N PRO A 152 20.27 35.55 9.95
CA PRO A 152 19.62 35.56 11.26
C PRO A 152 18.75 34.31 11.49
N GLN A 153 18.75 33.77 12.71
CA GLN A 153 17.99 32.54 13.05
C GLN A 153 16.49 32.67 12.73
N GLU A 154 15.87 33.81 13.03
CA GLU A 154 14.45 34.04 12.74
C GLU A 154 14.15 34.02 11.22
N THR A 155 15.08 34.51 10.40
CA THR A 155 14.96 34.47 8.94
C THR A 155 15.03 33.04 8.42
N LEU A 156 15.90 32.20 9.00
CA LEU A 156 15.96 30.77 8.67
C LEU A 156 14.66 30.06 9.06
N GLU A 157 14.17 30.29 10.27
CA GLU A 157 12.91 29.72 10.77
C GLU A 157 11.70 30.12 9.92
N ARG A 158 11.64 31.38 9.47
CA ARG A 158 10.54 31.90 8.63
C ARG A 158 10.60 31.40 7.19
N ALA A 159 11.80 31.11 6.67
CA ALA A 159 12.00 30.61 5.31
C ALA A 159 12.02 29.06 5.21
N SER A 160 11.83 28.37 6.33
CA SER A 160 11.70 26.91 6.36
C SER A 160 10.45 26.44 5.62
N ARG A 161 10.54 25.32 4.90
CA ARG A 161 9.38 24.59 4.33
C ARG A 161 8.48 23.96 5.40
N GLY A 162 8.78 24.17 6.68
CA GLY A 162 7.98 23.70 7.81
C GLY A 162 8.48 22.37 8.36
N ARG A 163 7.64 21.73 9.17
CA ARG A 163 7.98 20.49 9.87
C ARG A 163 7.99 19.29 8.91
N VAL A 164 9.10 18.57 8.87
CA VAL A 164 9.28 17.34 8.08
C VAL A 164 9.55 16.13 8.96
N THR A 165 9.15 14.96 8.47
CA THR A 165 9.36 13.67 9.15
C THR A 165 10.69 13.03 8.78
N PHE A 166 11.16 12.08 9.60
CA PHE A 166 12.30 11.22 9.26
C PHE A 166 12.13 10.58 7.88
N MET A 167 10.95 10.03 7.58
CA MET A 167 10.68 9.30 6.34
C MET A 167 10.77 10.16 5.09
N GLN A 168 10.31 11.42 5.15
CA GLN A 168 10.46 12.36 4.04
C GLN A 168 11.94 12.62 3.72
N LEU A 169 12.76 12.93 4.74
CA LEU A 169 14.18 13.17 4.55
C LEU A 169 14.96 11.91 4.14
N PHE A 170 14.56 10.74 4.65
CA PHE A 170 15.23 9.46 4.39
C PHE A 170 14.90 8.86 3.02
N ARG A 171 13.66 9.01 2.54
CA ARG A 171 13.19 8.45 1.26
C ARG A 171 13.20 9.42 0.08
N GLN A 172 13.23 10.74 0.33
CA GLN A 172 13.20 11.76 -0.73
C GLN A 172 14.41 12.74 -0.66
N PRO A 173 15.66 12.26 -0.54
CA PRO A 173 16.81 13.15 -0.34
C PRO A 173 16.99 14.16 -1.48
N ASP A 174 16.67 13.80 -2.73
CA ASP A 174 16.77 14.71 -3.88
C ASP A 174 15.82 15.91 -3.80
N VAL A 175 14.61 15.72 -3.25
CA VAL A 175 13.59 16.76 -3.11
C VAL A 175 14.06 17.82 -2.10
N TYR A 176 14.53 17.34 -0.94
CA TYR A 176 14.93 18.17 0.18
C TYR A 176 16.40 18.64 0.13
N ARG A 177 17.22 18.21 -0.85
CA ARG A 177 18.65 18.58 -0.90
C ARG A 177 18.84 20.10 -1.01
N ALA A 178 19.50 20.69 -0.01
CA ALA A 178 19.65 22.13 0.18
C ALA A 178 18.34 22.90 0.49
N GLU A 179 17.26 22.21 0.88
CA GLU A 179 16.06 22.84 1.42
C GLU A 179 16.18 23.12 2.90
N LEU A 180 15.63 24.25 3.32
CA LEU A 180 15.54 24.65 4.71
C LEU A 180 14.30 23.98 5.32
N VAL A 181 14.51 23.09 6.27
CA VAL A 181 13.46 22.26 6.88
C VAL A 181 13.51 22.35 8.39
N THR A 182 12.39 22.06 9.04
CA THR A 182 12.30 22.01 10.50
C THR A 182 12.01 20.58 10.97
N VAL A 183 12.73 20.10 11.99
CA VAL A 183 12.51 18.79 12.62
C VAL A 183 12.38 18.97 14.12
N ALA A 184 11.34 18.36 14.70
CA ALA A 184 11.09 18.34 16.14
C ALA A 184 11.34 16.94 16.71
N GLY A 185 11.96 16.87 17.90
CA GLY A 185 12.35 15.60 18.51
C GLY A 185 13.05 15.78 19.85
N THR A 186 13.67 14.71 20.33
CA THR A 186 14.42 14.66 21.58
C THR A 186 15.91 14.53 21.26
N ILE A 187 16.73 15.44 21.80
CA ILE A 187 18.18 15.37 21.70
C ILE A 187 18.69 14.37 22.74
N HIS A 188 19.40 13.35 22.25
CA HIS A 188 19.97 12.29 23.08
C HIS A 188 21.48 12.36 23.27
N ARG A 189 22.19 13.01 22.35
CA ARG A 189 23.65 13.14 22.41
C ARG A 189 24.10 14.39 21.67
N VAL A 190 25.06 15.10 22.25
CA VAL A 190 25.78 16.21 21.61
C VAL A 190 27.28 15.91 21.66
N VAL A 191 27.97 16.08 20.54
CA VAL A 191 29.41 15.88 20.40
C VAL A 191 30.01 17.14 19.80
N PRO A 192 30.90 17.86 20.51
CA PRO A 192 31.62 18.99 19.93
C PRO A 192 32.58 18.50 18.85
N GLN A 193 32.74 19.29 17.80
CA GLN A 193 33.60 19.04 16.64
C GLN A 193 34.34 20.34 16.32
N THR A 194 35.59 20.25 15.87
CA THR A 194 36.38 21.42 15.46
C THR A 194 36.19 21.65 13.96
N ILE A 195 35.97 22.90 13.56
CA ILE A 195 35.94 23.28 12.14
C ILE A 195 37.38 23.25 11.60
N THR A 196 37.62 22.45 10.56
CA THR A 196 38.90 22.40 9.84
C THR A 196 39.00 23.54 8.82
N GLU A 197 40.22 23.86 8.35
CA GLU A 197 40.44 24.85 7.29
C GLU A 197 39.49 24.65 6.10
N ASN A 198 38.87 25.74 5.65
CA ASN A 198 37.82 25.75 4.63
C ASN A 198 37.80 27.08 3.87
N TYR A 199 37.31 27.04 2.63
CA TYR A 199 37.34 28.19 1.72
C TYR A 199 36.40 29.36 2.09
N VAL A 200 35.50 29.17 3.05
CA VAL A 200 34.56 30.21 3.52
C VAL A 200 35.04 30.93 4.79
N GLY A 201 36.14 30.49 5.40
CA GLY A 201 36.72 31.11 6.59
C GLY A 201 35.90 30.89 7.87
N LEU A 202 35.17 29.78 7.98
CA LEU A 202 34.54 29.37 9.24
C LEU A 202 35.62 28.81 10.19
N GLU A 203 35.62 29.24 11.44
CA GLU A 203 36.57 28.83 12.48
C GLU A 203 35.83 28.51 13.79
N GLY A 204 36.47 27.74 14.68
CA GLY A 204 35.96 27.42 16.01
C GLY A 204 35.32 26.04 16.13
N GLU A 205 34.37 25.91 17.05
CA GLU A 205 33.65 24.66 17.33
C GLU A 205 32.25 24.68 16.71
N TYR A 206 31.76 23.48 16.38
CA TYR A 206 30.39 23.21 15.98
C TYR A 206 29.96 21.85 16.54
N TYR A 207 28.66 21.58 16.59
CA TYR A 207 28.10 20.49 17.41
C TYR A 207 27.38 19.46 16.55
N GLN A 208 27.82 18.21 16.59
CA GLN A 208 27.07 17.08 16.07
C GLN A 208 26.05 16.64 17.12
N ILE A 209 24.78 16.71 16.78
CA ILE A 209 23.63 16.49 17.66
C ILE A 209 22.83 15.31 17.11
N TRP A 210 22.55 14.33 17.97
CA TRP A 210 21.69 13.20 17.65
C TRP A 210 20.29 13.47 18.20
N LEU A 211 19.37 13.78 17.29
CA LEU A 211 17.97 14.06 17.58
C LEU A 211 17.12 12.88 17.13
N GLN A 212 16.37 12.27 18.06
CA GLN A 212 15.32 11.30 17.74
C GLN A 212 14.04 12.07 17.39
N PRO A 213 13.55 12.03 16.14
CA PRO A 213 12.32 12.74 15.76
C PRO A 213 11.10 12.15 16.47
N GLN A 214 10.07 12.97 16.70
CA GLN A 214 8.86 12.52 17.43
C GLN A 214 8.15 11.32 16.77
N ASN A 215 8.31 11.14 15.46
CA ASN A 215 7.65 10.11 14.65
C ASN A 215 8.62 9.02 14.15
N SER A 216 9.74 8.78 14.83
CA SER A 216 10.64 7.65 14.52
C SER A 216 11.60 7.31 15.64
N ALA A 217 11.82 6.02 15.88
CA ALA A 217 12.96 5.52 16.65
C ALA A 217 14.34 5.79 16.00
N HIS A 218 14.42 6.24 14.75
CA HIS A 218 15.67 6.47 14.03
C HIS A 218 16.16 7.92 14.09
N PRO A 219 17.47 8.18 14.30
CA PRO A 219 17.97 9.51 14.51
C PRO A 219 18.05 10.35 13.23
N VAL A 220 17.80 11.65 13.37
CA VAL A 220 18.32 12.70 12.47
C VAL A 220 19.58 13.27 13.11
N VAL A 221 20.65 13.37 12.34
CA VAL A 221 21.91 13.98 12.79
C VAL A 221 21.92 15.44 12.37
N VAL A 222 22.13 16.34 13.33
CA VAL A 222 22.15 17.78 13.09
C VAL A 222 23.56 18.28 13.38
N TYR A 223 24.16 19.01 12.45
CA TYR A 223 25.38 19.76 12.72
C TYR A 223 25.02 21.23 12.91
N SER A 224 25.17 21.72 14.14
CA SER A 224 24.77 23.06 14.57
C SER A 224 25.98 23.93 14.84
N LEU A 225 26.03 25.15 14.31
CA LEU A 225 27.13 26.09 14.57
C LEU A 225 27.17 26.58 16.03
N ALA A 226 26.02 26.67 16.70
CA ALA A 226 25.92 27.06 18.09
C ALA A 226 24.86 26.26 18.84
N LEU A 227 25.11 26.00 20.13
CA LEU A 227 24.08 25.56 21.07
C LEU A 227 23.32 26.78 21.64
N PRO A 228 22.05 26.63 22.03
CA PRO A 228 21.32 27.65 22.79
C PRO A 228 22.01 27.95 24.13
N GLU A 229 21.89 29.19 24.58
CA GLU A 229 22.44 29.61 25.88
C GLU A 229 21.87 28.74 27.02
N GLY A 230 22.75 28.16 27.83
CA GLY A 230 22.40 27.28 28.95
C GLY A 230 22.09 25.83 28.58
N PHE A 231 22.17 25.41 27.31
CA PHE A 231 21.90 24.02 26.92
C PHE A 231 22.91 23.04 27.56
N PRO A 232 22.47 21.95 28.21
CA PRO A 232 23.36 21.02 28.90
C PRO A 232 24.16 20.14 27.93
N ILE A 233 25.46 19.98 28.20
CA ILE A 233 26.30 18.96 27.55
C ILE A 233 26.57 17.86 28.59
N ALA A 234 25.80 16.77 28.51
CA ALA A 234 25.88 15.64 29.43
C ALA A 234 26.06 14.31 28.67
N ALA A 235 26.52 13.27 29.37
CA ALA A 235 26.72 11.94 28.79
C ALA A 235 25.40 11.25 28.38
N GLU A 236 24.31 11.55 29.11
CA GLU A 236 22.95 11.19 28.74
C GLU A 236 22.11 12.47 28.66
N LEU A 237 21.46 12.69 27.53
CA LEU A 237 20.52 13.80 27.30
C LEU A 237 19.15 13.25 26.90
N LYS A 238 18.09 13.98 27.28
CA LYS A 238 16.69 13.70 26.87
C LYS A 238 15.92 15.02 26.69
N GLU A 239 16.55 15.98 26.00
CA GLU A 239 16.05 17.34 25.92
C GLU A 239 15.15 17.55 24.68
N PRO A 240 13.89 18.01 24.83
CA PRO A 240 13.03 18.29 23.68
C PRO A 240 13.50 19.53 22.92
N ALA A 241 13.64 19.41 21.60
CA ALA A 241 14.13 20.46 20.74
C ALA A 241 13.43 20.53 19.37
N GLU A 242 13.48 21.72 18.79
CA GLU A 242 13.05 21.98 17.41
C GLU A 242 14.20 22.63 16.65
N VAL A 243 14.62 22.00 15.55
CA VAL A 243 15.79 22.37 14.76
C VAL A 243 15.31 22.83 13.38
N THR A 244 15.68 24.05 12.97
CA THR A 244 15.59 24.47 11.57
C THR A 244 16.98 24.45 10.95
N GLY A 245 17.13 23.72 9.85
CA GLY A 245 18.41 23.57 9.16
C GLY A 245 18.27 23.08 7.73
N PHE A 246 19.31 23.25 6.93
CA PHE A 246 19.35 22.77 5.56
C PHE A 246 19.53 21.26 5.52
N PHE A 247 18.64 20.53 4.85
CA PHE A 247 18.88 19.11 4.62
C PHE A 247 20.02 18.91 3.61
N TYR A 248 21.00 18.10 3.99
CA TYR A 248 22.25 17.95 3.26
C TYR A 248 22.34 16.63 2.49
N LYS A 249 22.25 15.50 3.20
CA LYS A 249 22.28 14.14 2.64
C LYS A 249 21.72 13.12 3.64
N VAL A 250 21.43 11.90 3.18
CA VAL A 250 21.40 10.71 4.02
C VAL A 250 22.83 10.15 4.11
N TRP A 251 23.48 10.22 5.28
CA TRP A 251 24.84 9.73 5.48
C TRP A 251 24.87 8.30 6.02
N ALA A 252 25.96 7.58 5.76
CA ALA A 252 26.28 6.32 6.43
C ALA A 252 27.22 6.56 7.62
N TYR A 253 26.92 5.96 8.77
CA TYR A 253 27.67 6.07 10.02
C TYR A 253 27.87 4.69 10.68
N PRO A 254 28.93 4.50 11.48
CA PRO A 254 29.11 3.29 12.28
C PRO A 254 28.16 3.31 13.49
N ALA A 255 27.24 2.35 13.58
CA ALA A 255 26.49 2.06 14.80
C ALA A 255 27.10 0.84 15.52
N GLU A 256 26.66 0.57 16.75
CA GLU A 256 27.19 -0.53 17.58
C GLU A 256 26.94 -1.92 16.98
N ASP A 257 25.86 -2.10 16.22
CA ASP A 257 25.50 -3.38 15.60
C ASP A 257 26.11 -3.53 14.19
N GLN A 258 25.80 -2.60 13.29
CA GLN A 258 26.25 -2.58 11.91
C GLN A 258 26.21 -1.14 11.36
N PRO A 259 26.91 -0.82 10.25
CA PRO A 259 26.81 0.51 9.68
C PRO A 259 25.36 0.85 9.32
N ARG A 260 24.91 2.04 9.74
CA ARG A 260 23.54 2.53 9.56
C ARG A 260 23.50 3.84 8.79
N THR A 261 22.31 4.25 8.36
CA THR A 261 22.07 5.51 7.65
C THR A 261 21.12 6.44 8.40
N ALA A 262 21.32 7.75 8.27
CA ALA A 262 20.48 8.79 8.88
C ALA A 262 20.41 10.05 7.99
N PRO A 263 19.35 10.87 8.06
CA PRO A 263 19.35 12.23 7.52
C PRO A 263 20.37 13.14 8.24
N ILE A 264 21.03 14.03 7.49
CA ILE A 264 21.79 15.17 8.03
C ILE A 264 21.06 16.49 7.79
N LEU A 265 20.96 17.32 8.84
CA LEU A 265 20.67 18.74 8.76
C LEU A 265 21.89 19.61 9.12
N LEU A 266 22.03 20.75 8.45
CA LEU A 266 23.02 21.79 8.75
C LEU A 266 22.31 23.03 9.29
N ALA A 267 22.54 23.37 10.56
CA ALA A 267 21.79 24.38 11.29
C ALA A 267 22.71 25.46 11.89
N LYS A 268 22.15 26.65 12.14
CA LYS A 268 22.84 27.69 12.91
C LYS A 268 22.72 27.40 14.39
N THR A 269 21.48 27.27 14.88
CA THR A 269 21.14 26.84 16.24
C THR A 269 19.72 26.23 16.26
N PHE A 270 19.24 25.84 17.43
CA PHE A 270 17.95 25.19 17.62
C PHE A 270 17.16 25.80 18.79
N ARG A 271 15.90 25.39 18.97
CA ARG A 271 15.05 25.83 20.08
C ARG A 271 14.96 24.75 21.15
N TRP A 272 15.08 25.14 22.41
CA TRP A 272 15.03 24.30 23.61
C TRP A 272 14.21 25.03 24.70
N ASN A 273 13.13 24.42 25.19
CA ASN A 273 12.39 24.70 26.45
C ASN A 273 10.94 24.14 26.38
N GLU A 274 10.58 23.31 27.36
CA GLU A 274 9.32 22.55 27.45
C GLU A 274 8.02 23.38 27.34
N GLU A 275 7.95 24.60 27.90
CA GLU A 275 6.70 25.39 27.92
C GLU A 275 6.32 26.04 26.58
N ARG A 276 7.30 26.23 25.68
CA ARG A 276 7.04 26.70 24.31
C ARG A 276 6.78 25.54 23.38
N VAL A 277 7.45 24.40 23.60
CA VAL A 277 7.20 23.18 22.83
C VAL A 277 5.81 22.61 23.17
N LYS A 278 5.38 22.58 24.45
CA LYS A 278 4.00 22.18 24.84
C LYS A 278 2.91 23.04 24.20
N ARG A 279 3.07 24.36 24.13
CA ARG A 279 2.14 25.23 23.38
C ARG A 279 2.20 25.08 21.85
N ALA A 280 3.21 24.39 21.33
CA ALA A 280 3.33 24.01 19.91
C ALA A 280 3.02 22.51 19.66
N PHE A 281 2.72 21.73 20.70
CA PHE A 281 2.28 20.33 20.61
C PHE A 281 0.79 20.23 20.27
N ASP A 282 -0.04 21.16 20.76
CA ASP A 282 -1.50 21.19 20.47
C ASP A 282 -1.85 21.71 19.06
N ARG A 283 -0.86 22.02 18.22
CA ARG A 283 -1.08 22.35 16.80
C ARG A 283 -0.63 21.19 15.91
N PRO A 284 -1.55 20.55 15.14
CA PRO A 284 -1.18 19.50 14.22
C PRO A 284 -0.18 20.00 13.18
N ALA A 285 0.69 19.11 12.72
CA ALA A 285 1.69 19.41 11.71
C ALA A 285 1.02 19.96 10.44
N ILE A 286 1.43 21.18 10.06
CA ILE A 286 1.02 22.00 8.91
C ILE A 286 0.04 21.27 7.97
N ALA A 287 -1.25 21.41 8.27
CA ALA A 287 -2.24 21.52 7.21
C ALA A 287 -1.80 22.69 6.31
N GLN A 288 -2.09 22.57 5.00
CA GLN A 288 -1.95 23.69 4.05
C GLN A 288 -2.47 24.98 4.70
N PRO A 289 -1.80 26.14 4.50
CA PRO A 289 -1.93 27.32 5.36
C PRO A 289 -3.39 27.57 5.71
N VAL A 290 -3.76 27.15 6.93
CA VAL A 290 -5.16 27.04 7.34
C VAL A 290 -5.79 28.40 7.10
N GLU A 291 -6.76 28.43 6.18
CA GLU A 291 -7.69 29.55 6.12
C GLU A 291 -8.24 29.67 7.53
N LYS A 292 -7.82 30.73 8.24
CA LYS A 292 -8.30 31.00 9.61
C LYS A 292 -9.82 30.82 9.53
N PRO A 293 -10.45 29.95 10.35
CA PRO A 293 -11.85 29.59 10.17
C PRO A 293 -12.68 30.86 9.99
N MET A 294 -13.20 31.03 8.76
CA MET A 294 -13.31 32.36 8.20
C MET A 294 -14.41 33.17 8.90
N PRO A 295 -14.20 34.47 9.20
CA PRO A 295 -15.27 35.35 9.68
C PRO A 295 -16.51 35.36 8.77
N ALA A 296 -16.36 34.92 7.52
CA ALA A 296 -17.36 34.90 6.46
C ALA A 296 -18.62 34.07 6.77
N ALA A 297 -18.56 33.04 7.61
CA ALA A 297 -19.79 32.35 8.05
C ALA A 297 -20.76 33.27 8.82
N LYS A 298 -20.29 34.43 9.32
CA LYS A 298 -21.12 35.49 9.93
C LYS A 298 -21.50 36.61 8.97
N GLN A 299 -20.91 36.66 7.78
CA GLN A 299 -21.14 37.66 6.75
C GLN A 299 -22.08 37.09 5.68
N SER A 300 -22.86 37.92 4.99
CA SER A 300 -23.66 37.45 3.85
C SER A 300 -22.78 37.26 2.60
N PRO A 301 -23.15 36.35 1.67
CA PRO A 301 -22.43 36.18 0.40
C PRO A 301 -22.22 37.51 -0.34
N ARG A 302 -23.27 38.32 -0.49
CA ARG A 302 -23.19 39.63 -1.18
C ARG A 302 -22.19 40.57 -0.53
N ALA A 303 -22.16 40.63 0.81
CA ALA A 303 -21.21 41.48 1.52
C ALA A 303 -19.76 41.00 1.31
N TYR A 304 -19.52 39.69 1.33
CA TYR A 304 -18.21 39.12 1.04
C TYR A 304 -17.74 39.42 -0.39
N LEU A 305 -18.64 39.24 -1.39
CA LEU A 305 -18.35 39.52 -2.80
C LEU A 305 -18.11 41.02 -3.08
N ALA A 306 -18.82 41.90 -2.37
CA ALA A 306 -18.63 43.34 -2.47
C ALA A 306 -17.28 43.79 -1.88
N GLU A 307 -16.91 43.26 -0.71
CA GLU A 307 -15.66 43.58 0.00
C GLU A 307 -14.41 43.08 -0.73
N ASN A 308 -14.44 41.85 -1.26
CA ASN A 308 -13.26 41.22 -1.85
C ASN A 308 -13.10 41.49 -3.35
N TRP A 309 -14.19 41.63 -4.11
CA TRP A 309 -14.17 41.59 -5.59
C TRP A 309 -15.00 42.67 -6.27
N GLU A 310 -15.43 43.72 -5.56
CA GLU A 310 -16.20 44.85 -6.10
C GLU A 310 -17.50 44.40 -6.81
N ILE A 311 -18.20 43.41 -6.26
CA ILE A 311 -19.52 42.96 -6.75
C ILE A 311 -20.59 43.60 -5.86
N THR A 312 -20.79 44.90 -6.07
CA THR A 312 -21.71 45.74 -5.28
C THR A 312 -23.16 45.63 -5.75
N ASP A 313 -24.10 46.26 -5.04
CA ASP A 313 -25.53 46.26 -5.39
C ASP A 313 -25.82 46.83 -6.79
N GLU A 314 -24.99 47.73 -7.32
CA GLU A 314 -25.12 48.21 -8.71
C GLU A 314 -24.81 47.12 -9.75
N VAL A 315 -23.91 46.19 -9.43
CA VAL A 315 -23.58 45.04 -10.28
C VAL A 315 -24.77 44.08 -10.34
N TRP A 316 -25.44 43.84 -9.21
CA TRP A 316 -26.64 43.00 -9.13
C TRP A 316 -27.85 43.55 -9.88
N LYS A 317 -27.96 44.88 -10.07
CA LYS A 317 -29.05 45.51 -10.84
C LYS A 317 -28.97 45.26 -12.35
N ARG A 318 -27.82 44.83 -12.88
CA ARG A 318 -27.60 44.60 -14.32
C ARG A 318 -28.40 43.41 -14.89
N PHE A 319 -28.80 42.46 -14.05
CA PHE A 319 -29.58 41.29 -14.48
C PHE A 319 -31.06 41.65 -14.70
N ALA A 320 -31.61 41.30 -15.87
CA ALA A 320 -33.00 41.56 -16.23
C ALA A 320 -33.87 40.29 -16.10
N ASP A 321 -34.80 40.29 -15.14
CA ASP A 321 -35.70 39.15 -14.86
C ASP A 321 -36.70 38.88 -15.99
N GLY A 322 -37.09 37.62 -16.14
CA GLY A 322 -38.09 37.17 -17.12
C GLY A 322 -37.58 37.09 -18.57
N GLN A 323 -36.32 37.45 -18.80
CA GLN A 323 -35.66 37.33 -20.10
C GLN A 323 -34.63 36.19 -20.07
N PRO A 324 -34.34 35.51 -21.21
CA PRO A 324 -33.18 34.63 -21.30
C PRO A 324 -31.89 35.40 -20.99
N MET A 325 -30.82 34.68 -20.67
CA MET A 325 -29.48 35.27 -20.62
C MET A 325 -29.06 35.63 -22.06
N PRO A 326 -28.70 36.89 -22.37
CA PRO A 326 -28.26 37.25 -23.70
C PRO A 326 -26.91 36.60 -24.04
N ALA A 327 -26.60 36.48 -25.33
CA ALA A 327 -25.29 35.99 -25.77
C ALA A 327 -24.16 36.93 -25.31
N PRO A 328 -23.01 36.42 -24.87
CA PRO A 328 -21.86 37.26 -24.49
C PRO A 328 -21.44 38.22 -25.62
N THR A 329 -21.28 39.50 -25.29
CA THR A 329 -20.80 40.54 -26.22
C THR A 329 -19.38 41.00 -25.83
N ALA A 330 -18.78 41.91 -26.60
CA ALA A 330 -17.52 42.55 -26.24
C ALA A 330 -17.68 43.65 -25.16
N SER A 331 -18.90 43.95 -24.71
CA SER A 331 -19.14 44.87 -23.60
C SER A 331 -18.57 44.30 -22.30
N ARG A 332 -18.11 45.19 -21.42
CA ARG A 332 -17.62 44.84 -20.07
C ARG A 332 -18.64 45.12 -18.97
N ASP A 333 -19.73 45.80 -19.31
CA ASP A 333 -20.73 46.30 -18.37
C ASP A 333 -22.16 45.82 -18.69
N ASP A 334 -22.29 44.71 -19.41
CA ASP A 334 -23.55 44.04 -19.70
C ASP A 334 -23.83 42.85 -18.75
N GLU A 335 -24.97 42.20 -18.96
CA GLU A 335 -25.40 41.04 -18.15
C GLU A 335 -24.43 39.85 -18.26
N PRO A 336 -23.98 39.44 -19.47
CA PRO A 336 -22.99 38.37 -19.62
C PRO A 336 -21.63 38.69 -18.99
N ALA A 337 -21.05 39.87 -19.21
CA ALA A 337 -19.78 40.22 -18.58
C ALA A 337 -19.86 40.19 -17.04
N THR A 338 -21.03 40.53 -16.49
CA THR A 338 -21.31 40.42 -15.06
C THR A 338 -21.38 38.96 -14.60
N LEU A 339 -22.03 38.08 -15.37
CA LEU A 339 -22.04 36.63 -15.11
C LEU A 339 -20.64 36.02 -15.18
N LEU A 340 -19.81 36.43 -16.14
CA LEU A 340 -18.42 36.00 -16.26
C LEU A 340 -17.57 36.51 -15.08
N LYS A 341 -17.77 37.75 -14.60
CA LYS A 341 -17.12 38.25 -13.37
C LYS A 341 -17.49 37.41 -12.14
N LEU A 342 -18.72 36.91 -12.03
CA LEU A 342 -19.10 35.97 -10.97
C LEU A 342 -18.35 34.64 -11.12
N LEU A 343 -18.41 34.01 -12.30
CA LEU A 343 -17.78 32.70 -12.56
C LEU A 343 -16.26 32.68 -12.31
N ASN A 344 -15.52 33.74 -12.68
CA ASN A 344 -14.08 33.85 -12.40
C ASN A 344 -13.75 33.81 -10.89
N ASN A 345 -14.68 34.24 -10.04
CA ASN A 345 -14.45 34.39 -8.60
C ASN A 345 -15.05 33.26 -7.75
N LEU A 346 -16.08 32.55 -8.22
CA LEU A 346 -16.67 31.42 -7.48
C LEU A 346 -15.65 30.34 -7.04
N PRO A 347 -14.65 29.92 -7.86
CA PRO A 347 -13.65 28.94 -7.43
C PRO A 347 -12.73 29.41 -6.29
N ARG A 348 -12.74 30.72 -5.98
CA ARG A 348 -11.97 31.33 -4.89
C ARG A 348 -12.78 31.48 -3.59
N LEU A 349 -14.02 30.98 -3.56
CA LEU A 349 -14.85 30.95 -2.35
C LEU A 349 -14.54 29.70 -1.52
N PRO A 350 -14.28 29.82 -0.20
CA PRO A 350 -14.09 28.67 0.66
C PRO A 350 -15.33 27.78 0.72
N ALA A 351 -15.16 26.48 0.43
CA ALA A 351 -16.25 25.51 0.32
C ALA A 351 -17.14 25.48 1.59
N ALA A 352 -16.53 25.53 2.78
CA ALA A 352 -17.25 25.57 4.05
C ALA A 352 -18.12 26.83 4.23
N SER A 353 -17.73 27.97 3.63
CA SER A 353 -18.56 29.19 3.64
C SER A 353 -19.72 29.07 2.65
N VAL A 354 -19.48 28.53 1.45
CA VAL A 354 -20.55 28.26 0.46
C VAL A 354 -21.60 27.31 1.03
N GLU A 355 -21.19 26.23 1.67
CA GLU A 355 -22.12 25.29 2.32
C GLU A 355 -22.91 25.96 3.45
N ALA A 356 -22.25 26.73 4.33
CA ALA A 356 -22.90 27.45 5.43
C ALA A 356 -23.87 28.55 4.96
N TRP A 357 -23.62 29.16 3.80
CA TRP A 357 -24.48 30.17 3.17
C TRP A 357 -25.61 29.58 2.34
N THR A 358 -25.62 28.27 2.08
CA THR A 358 -26.59 27.64 1.18
C THR A 358 -27.96 27.52 1.86
N ASP A 359 -28.94 28.24 1.31
CA ASP A 359 -30.34 28.11 1.70
C ASP A 359 -30.92 26.81 1.14
N LYS A 360 -31.48 26.00 2.05
CA LYS A 360 -32.13 24.71 1.77
C LYS A 360 -33.64 24.74 2.08
N ALA A 361 -34.17 25.88 2.52
CA ALA A 361 -35.54 26.03 3.02
C ALA A 361 -36.43 26.90 2.11
N THR A 362 -35.86 27.89 1.42
CA THR A 362 -36.64 28.75 0.50
C THR A 362 -37.12 27.96 -0.72
N ALA A 363 -38.44 27.91 -0.91
CA ALA A 363 -39.05 27.22 -2.05
C ALA A 363 -38.75 27.96 -3.38
N ALA A 364 -38.52 27.19 -4.46
CA ALA A 364 -38.18 27.75 -5.76
C ALA A 364 -39.24 28.71 -6.35
N ALA A 365 -40.51 28.57 -5.97
CA ALA A 365 -41.56 29.53 -6.33
C ALA A 365 -41.26 30.95 -5.83
N THR A 366 -40.68 31.09 -4.63
CA THR A 366 -40.29 32.39 -4.06
C THR A 366 -39.23 33.09 -4.91
N LEU A 367 -38.34 32.34 -5.57
CA LEU A 367 -37.34 32.87 -6.50
C LEU A 367 -37.95 33.36 -7.82
N VAL A 368 -39.11 32.83 -8.22
CA VAL A 368 -39.89 33.28 -9.40
C VAL A 368 -40.65 34.58 -9.07
N ASP A 369 -41.22 34.65 -7.85
CA ASP A 369 -42.06 35.77 -7.40
C ASP A 369 -41.25 36.99 -6.92
N LYS A 370 -40.11 36.77 -6.26
CA LYS A 370 -39.28 37.79 -5.61
C LYS A 370 -37.79 37.71 -6.01
N PRO A 371 -37.43 37.60 -7.30
CA PRO A 371 -36.05 37.34 -7.72
C PRO A 371 -35.04 38.37 -7.18
N ALA A 372 -35.41 39.66 -7.13
CA ALA A 372 -34.53 40.73 -6.66
C ALA A 372 -34.08 40.57 -5.19
N GLU A 373 -34.92 40.00 -4.31
CA GLU A 373 -34.62 39.81 -2.88
C GLU A 373 -33.56 38.71 -2.65
N HIS A 374 -33.44 37.75 -3.58
CA HIS A 374 -32.61 36.55 -3.43
C HIS A 374 -31.33 36.54 -4.29
N ARG A 375 -31.09 37.55 -5.14
CA ARG A 375 -29.88 37.59 -6.00
C ARG A 375 -28.60 37.56 -5.16
N GLY A 376 -27.67 36.68 -5.51
CA GLY A 376 -26.40 36.47 -4.81
C GLY A 376 -26.47 35.52 -3.62
N ALA A 377 -27.63 34.96 -3.26
CA ALA A 377 -27.74 33.87 -2.29
C ALA A 377 -27.45 32.50 -2.94
N PHE A 378 -26.92 31.56 -2.16
CA PHE A 378 -26.67 30.19 -2.59
C PHE A 378 -27.87 29.29 -2.29
N PHE A 379 -28.15 28.35 -3.20
CA PHE A 379 -29.21 27.36 -3.05
C PHE A 379 -28.69 25.97 -3.43
N ALA A 380 -29.18 24.95 -2.73
CA ALA A 380 -28.96 23.57 -3.14
C ALA A 380 -29.77 23.29 -4.42
N ILE A 381 -29.09 22.79 -5.45
CA ILE A 381 -29.68 22.39 -6.72
C ILE A 381 -29.43 20.89 -6.88
N GLU A 382 -30.50 20.12 -6.98
CA GLU A 382 -30.48 18.67 -7.24
C GLU A 382 -31.50 18.38 -8.35
N GLY A 383 -31.18 17.40 -9.20
CA GLY A 383 -32.04 16.95 -10.30
C GLY A 383 -31.25 16.31 -11.43
N ARG A 384 -31.86 16.26 -12.61
CA ARG A 384 -31.25 15.69 -13.82
C ARG A 384 -30.79 16.78 -14.78
N ALA A 385 -29.52 16.73 -15.15
CA ALA A 385 -28.98 17.50 -16.27
C ALA A 385 -29.49 16.87 -17.57
N VAL A 386 -30.36 17.62 -18.26
CA VAL A 386 -31.03 17.18 -19.52
C VAL A 386 -30.48 17.87 -20.77
N ARG A 387 -29.69 18.93 -20.58
CA ARG A 387 -28.95 19.59 -21.66
C ARG A 387 -27.70 20.28 -21.11
N CYS A 388 -26.56 20.15 -21.77
CA CYS A 388 -25.34 20.89 -21.45
C CYS A 388 -24.66 21.40 -22.73
N GLU A 389 -24.56 22.72 -22.88
CA GLU A 389 -23.97 23.35 -24.06
C GLU A 389 -22.78 24.25 -23.74
N ARG A 390 -21.77 24.24 -24.62
CA ARG A 390 -20.58 25.09 -24.52
C ARG A 390 -20.86 26.45 -25.16
N VAL A 391 -20.85 27.50 -24.35
CA VAL A 391 -21.04 28.89 -24.78
C VAL A 391 -19.66 29.54 -24.95
N ALA A 392 -19.33 29.97 -26.17
CA ALA A 392 -18.07 30.66 -26.46
C ALA A 392 -18.03 32.05 -25.81
N VAL A 393 -16.88 32.43 -25.28
CA VAL A 393 -16.64 33.76 -24.71
C VAL A 393 -15.84 34.62 -25.71
N PRO A 394 -16.26 35.87 -25.99
CA PRO A 394 -15.52 36.79 -26.86
C PRO A 394 -14.08 37.00 -26.41
N GLU A 395 -13.15 37.09 -27.36
CA GLU A 395 -11.70 37.06 -27.13
C GLU A 395 -11.23 38.09 -26.07
N ASP A 396 -11.80 39.29 -26.07
CA ASP A 396 -11.48 40.35 -25.11
C ASP A 396 -11.88 40.01 -23.66
N LEU A 397 -12.98 39.27 -23.48
CA LEU A 397 -13.44 38.81 -22.16
C LEU A 397 -12.74 37.51 -21.76
N ALA A 398 -12.44 36.64 -22.73
CA ALA A 398 -11.69 35.41 -22.49
C ALA A 398 -10.29 35.71 -21.95
N LYS A 399 -9.60 36.71 -22.51
CA LYS A 399 -8.30 37.21 -21.99
C LYS A 399 -8.42 37.91 -20.63
N LEU A 400 -9.56 38.54 -20.33
CA LEU A 400 -9.76 39.29 -19.08
C LEU A 400 -10.04 38.36 -17.89
N PHE A 401 -10.74 37.25 -18.12
CA PHE A 401 -11.21 36.35 -17.08
C PHE A 401 -10.62 34.93 -17.12
N ASP A 402 -9.74 34.65 -18.08
CA ASP A 402 -9.01 33.38 -18.26
C ASP A 402 -9.92 32.15 -18.55
N PHE A 403 -10.93 32.35 -19.40
CA PHE A 403 -11.73 31.25 -19.96
C PHE A 403 -12.22 31.51 -21.40
N GLU A 404 -11.94 30.58 -22.32
CA GLU A 404 -12.42 30.64 -23.71
C GLU A 404 -13.92 30.36 -23.85
N SER A 405 -14.51 29.71 -22.84
CA SER A 405 -15.88 29.22 -22.88
C SER A 405 -16.43 28.96 -21.49
N VAL A 406 -17.73 29.14 -21.32
CA VAL A 406 -18.50 28.67 -20.16
C VAL A 406 -19.50 27.61 -20.60
N TYR A 407 -20.05 26.86 -19.65
CA TYR A 407 -21.05 25.85 -19.91
C TYR A 407 -22.41 26.31 -19.40
N ARG A 408 -23.47 26.07 -20.17
CA ARG A 408 -24.87 26.27 -19.76
C ARG A 408 -25.53 24.90 -19.64
N THR A 409 -25.93 24.55 -18.43
CA THR A 409 -26.62 23.30 -18.12
C THR A 409 -28.08 23.58 -17.76
N GLU A 410 -29.01 22.89 -18.42
CA GLU A 410 -30.41 22.84 -18.01
C GLU A 410 -30.61 21.63 -17.11
N ILE A 411 -30.96 21.89 -15.85
CA ILE A 411 -31.29 20.89 -14.85
C ILE A 411 -32.80 20.90 -14.64
N ARG A 412 -33.43 19.77 -14.95
CA ARG A 412 -34.79 19.45 -14.54
C ARG A 412 -34.72 19.02 -13.07
N PRO A 413 -35.28 19.80 -12.12
CA PRO A 413 -35.29 19.38 -10.72
C PRO A 413 -36.11 18.10 -10.54
N ASP A 414 -35.87 17.38 -9.45
CA ASP A 414 -36.68 16.21 -9.07
C ASP A 414 -38.06 16.64 -8.51
N ASP A 415 -38.23 17.92 -8.17
CA ASP A 415 -39.53 18.54 -7.89
C ASP A 415 -40.28 18.93 -9.18
N ALA A 416 -41.60 19.19 -9.08
CA ALA A 416 -42.40 19.65 -10.21
C ALA A 416 -42.19 21.15 -10.55
N GLY A 417 -41.12 21.77 -10.03
CA GLY A 417 -40.88 23.21 -10.04
C GLY A 417 -40.28 23.77 -11.35
N PRO A 418 -39.75 25.01 -11.28
CA PRO A 418 -39.16 25.70 -12.44
C PRO A 418 -37.87 25.02 -12.92
N VAL A 419 -37.49 25.20 -14.18
CA VAL A 419 -36.20 24.67 -14.70
C VAL A 419 -35.04 25.46 -14.08
N ARG A 420 -33.96 24.78 -13.67
CA ARG A 420 -32.73 25.45 -13.19
C ARG A 420 -31.75 25.55 -14.36
N VAL A 421 -31.34 26.76 -14.72
CA VAL A 421 -30.32 27.01 -15.76
C VAL A 421 -29.04 27.42 -15.06
N VAL A 422 -28.08 26.51 -14.99
CA VAL A 422 -26.81 26.72 -14.28
C VAL A 422 -25.73 27.05 -15.31
N TYR A 423 -25.07 28.19 -15.12
CA TYR A 423 -23.83 28.51 -15.82
C TYR A 423 -22.63 28.08 -14.98
N SER A 424 -21.61 27.49 -15.61
CA SER A 424 -20.39 27.08 -14.92
C SER A 424 -19.11 27.28 -15.74
N SER A 425 -17.99 27.41 -15.04
CA SER A 425 -16.64 27.42 -15.64
C SER A 425 -16.21 26.05 -16.14
N ALA A 426 -16.69 24.97 -15.50
CA ALA A 426 -16.43 23.59 -15.89
C ALA A 426 -17.73 22.78 -15.96
N ALA A 427 -17.78 21.84 -16.90
CA ALA A 427 -18.81 20.79 -16.98
C ALA A 427 -18.12 19.41 -17.00
N PRO A 428 -18.76 18.36 -16.44
CA PRO A 428 -18.22 17.00 -16.42
C PRO A 428 -17.82 16.52 -17.82
N ARG A 429 -16.61 16.00 -18.03
CA ARG A 429 -16.13 15.60 -19.36
C ARG A 429 -17.01 14.53 -20.01
N GLY A 430 -17.57 13.62 -19.21
CA GLY A 430 -18.50 12.58 -19.67
C GLY A 430 -19.83 13.09 -20.24
N TRP A 431 -20.21 14.34 -19.97
CA TRP A 431 -21.36 14.98 -20.62
C TRP A 431 -20.98 15.63 -21.95
N LEU A 432 -19.70 15.97 -22.12
CA LEU A 432 -19.18 16.64 -23.32
C LEU A 432 -18.66 15.62 -24.35
N ARG A 433 -18.28 14.41 -23.93
CA ARG A 433 -17.67 13.37 -24.77
C ARG A 433 -18.20 11.99 -24.43
N GLY A 434 -18.45 11.19 -25.46
CA GLY A 434 -18.82 9.78 -25.32
C GLY A 434 -17.62 8.89 -24.93
N PRO A 435 -17.85 7.59 -24.69
CA PRO A 435 -16.80 6.63 -24.32
C PRO A 435 -15.67 6.51 -25.35
N ASP A 436 -15.96 6.81 -26.63
CA ASP A 436 -14.98 6.84 -27.72
C ASP A 436 -14.22 8.18 -27.85
N GLY A 437 -14.43 9.11 -26.90
CA GLY A 437 -13.84 10.44 -26.86
C GLY A 437 -14.44 11.47 -27.81
N LYS A 438 -15.43 11.11 -28.64
CA LYS A 438 -16.08 12.04 -29.57
C LYS A 438 -17.04 12.99 -28.83
N PRO A 439 -17.22 14.24 -29.29
CA PRO A 439 -18.21 15.14 -28.70
C PRO A 439 -19.63 14.57 -28.72
N LEU A 440 -20.37 14.75 -27.62
CA LEU A 440 -21.81 14.42 -27.54
C LEU A 440 -22.67 15.59 -28.05
N ASP A 441 -23.90 15.27 -28.47
CA ASP A 441 -24.94 16.29 -28.64
C ASP A 441 -25.28 16.87 -27.26
N ALA A 442 -25.45 18.19 -27.18
CA ALA A 442 -25.83 18.88 -25.95
C ALA A 442 -27.11 18.32 -25.31
N ASN A 443 -28.01 17.70 -26.09
CA ASN A 443 -29.27 17.10 -25.65
C ASN A 443 -29.18 15.57 -25.41
N ALA A 444 -28.00 14.96 -25.50
CA ALA A 444 -27.82 13.51 -25.32
C ALA A 444 -27.68 13.08 -23.85
N ILE A 445 -27.82 14.00 -22.89
CA ILE A 445 -27.64 13.75 -21.46
C ILE A 445 -28.99 13.61 -20.73
N ASP A 446 -29.07 12.69 -19.77
CA ASP A 446 -30.13 12.62 -18.74
C ASP A 446 -29.52 12.04 -17.45
N GLU A 447 -28.56 12.77 -16.89
CA GLU A 447 -27.70 12.32 -15.79
C GLU A 447 -28.03 13.04 -14.47
N GLN A 448 -27.98 12.35 -13.34
CA GLN A 448 -28.23 12.98 -12.04
C GLN A 448 -27.06 13.93 -11.68
N THR A 449 -27.39 15.09 -11.14
CA THR A 449 -26.43 16.13 -10.77
C THR A 449 -26.83 16.85 -9.50
N SER A 450 -25.83 17.39 -8.80
CA SER A 450 -26.04 18.34 -7.71
C SER A 450 -25.03 19.49 -7.77
N THR A 451 -25.39 20.66 -7.21
CA THR A 451 -24.44 21.77 -6.99
C THR A 451 -24.99 22.79 -5.99
N PHE A 452 -24.12 23.62 -5.43
CA PHE A 452 -24.51 24.84 -4.70
C PHE A 452 -24.47 26.02 -5.67
N GLY A 453 -25.62 26.35 -6.24
CA GLY A 453 -25.75 27.42 -7.23
C GLY A 453 -26.06 28.76 -6.58
N MET A 454 -25.31 29.80 -6.94
CA MET A 454 -25.65 31.17 -6.58
C MET A 454 -26.74 31.69 -7.52
N PHE A 455 -27.86 32.14 -6.97
CA PHE A 455 -28.98 32.65 -7.76
C PHE A 455 -28.68 34.02 -8.36
N VAL A 456 -28.98 34.16 -9.65
CA VAL A 456 -28.69 35.37 -10.44
C VAL A 456 -29.97 36.11 -10.80
N LYS A 457 -30.93 35.43 -11.45
CA LYS A 457 -32.18 36.03 -11.92
C LYS A 457 -33.25 34.99 -12.25
N ARG A 458 -34.51 35.43 -12.37
CA ARG A 458 -35.53 34.68 -13.10
C ARG A 458 -35.21 34.76 -14.60
N GLY A 459 -35.08 33.62 -15.27
CA GLY A 459 -34.90 33.55 -16.72
C GLY A 459 -36.22 33.66 -17.49
N GLY A 460 -36.14 33.46 -18.81
CA GLY A 460 -37.33 33.28 -19.64
C GLY A 460 -37.99 31.92 -19.43
N ASP A 461 -39.17 31.72 -20.01
CA ASP A 461 -39.87 30.44 -19.93
C ASP A 461 -39.22 29.41 -20.88
N VAL A 462 -38.94 28.21 -20.38
CA VAL A 462 -38.34 27.09 -21.12
C VAL A 462 -39.47 26.14 -21.53
N ALA A 463 -39.52 25.79 -22.81
CA ALA A 463 -40.55 24.89 -23.35
C ALA A 463 -40.43 23.48 -22.76
N THR A 464 -41.46 23.00 -22.05
CA THR A 464 -41.46 21.65 -21.45
C THR A 464 -42.30 20.66 -22.23
N GLY A 465 -41.75 20.21 -23.37
CA GLY A 465 -42.34 19.18 -24.24
C GLY A 465 -43.08 19.72 -25.46
N THR A 466 -43.81 18.84 -26.15
CA THR A 466 -44.44 19.11 -27.46
C THR A 466 -45.63 20.07 -27.43
N ASN A 467 -46.21 20.34 -26.26
CA ASN A 467 -47.47 21.07 -26.13
C ASN A 467 -47.28 22.60 -26.04
N GLY A 468 -46.04 23.09 -25.98
CA GLY A 468 -45.74 24.53 -25.95
C GLY A 468 -45.87 25.19 -24.57
N ASP A 469 -46.27 24.46 -23.53
CA ASP A 469 -46.32 24.97 -22.16
C ASP A 469 -44.90 25.27 -21.63
N GLY A 470 -44.59 26.57 -21.59
CA GLY A 470 -43.35 27.09 -21.03
C GLY A 470 -43.40 27.09 -19.50
N ARG A 471 -42.35 26.57 -18.86
CA ARG A 471 -42.13 26.74 -17.41
C ARG A 471 -41.12 27.85 -17.15
N PRO A 472 -41.32 28.69 -16.13
CA PRO A 472 -40.31 29.67 -15.76
C PRO A 472 -38.98 28.98 -15.45
N SER A 473 -37.88 29.61 -15.86
CA SER A 473 -36.54 29.19 -15.46
C SER A 473 -35.94 30.09 -14.39
N LEU A 474 -35.03 29.54 -13.61
CA LEU A 474 -34.23 30.24 -12.61
C LEU A 474 -32.76 30.09 -13.01
N VAL A 475 -32.04 31.21 -13.13
CA VAL A 475 -30.65 31.25 -13.59
C VAL A 475 -29.71 31.30 -12.40
N PHE A 476 -28.69 30.44 -12.40
CA PHE A 476 -27.67 30.34 -11.36
C PHE A 476 -26.27 30.33 -11.97
N VAL A 477 -25.27 30.60 -11.14
CA VAL A 477 -23.84 30.39 -11.42
C VAL A 477 -23.22 29.46 -10.39
N ALA A 478 -22.38 28.53 -10.84
CA ALA A 478 -21.65 27.57 -10.01
C ALA A 478 -20.23 27.35 -10.58
N GLY A 479 -19.24 27.03 -9.74
CA GLY A 479 -17.88 26.73 -10.23
C GLY A 479 -17.82 25.41 -11.03
N ARG A 480 -18.49 24.38 -10.50
CA ARG A 480 -18.61 23.03 -11.08
C ARG A 480 -19.97 22.42 -10.73
N LEU A 481 -20.37 21.41 -11.50
CA LEU A 481 -21.54 20.57 -11.22
C LEU A 481 -21.05 19.17 -10.86
N ALA A 482 -21.60 18.61 -9.79
CA ALA A 482 -21.31 17.22 -9.43
C ALA A 482 -22.07 16.28 -10.38
N TRP A 483 -21.41 15.22 -10.84
CA TRP A 483 -22.02 14.21 -11.71
C TRP A 483 -22.22 12.90 -10.96
N HIS A 484 -23.47 12.54 -10.72
CA HIS A 484 -23.86 11.28 -10.08
C HIS A 484 -24.32 10.31 -11.16
N SER A 485 -23.35 9.64 -11.79
CA SER A 485 -23.63 8.74 -12.91
C SER A 485 -24.43 7.50 -12.51
N THR A 486 -25.01 6.82 -13.50
CA THR A 486 -25.71 5.54 -13.29
C THR A 486 -24.78 4.37 -12.89
N ALA A 487 -23.46 4.54 -12.97
CA ALA A 487 -22.48 3.57 -12.49
C ALA A 487 -22.50 3.46 -10.95
N LEU A 488 -21.98 2.36 -10.38
CA LEU A 488 -22.05 2.06 -8.95
C LEU A 488 -21.57 3.21 -8.05
N LEU A 489 -20.42 3.83 -8.36
CA LEU A 489 -19.92 4.98 -7.60
C LEU A 489 -20.89 6.17 -7.62
N GLY A 490 -21.43 6.52 -8.79
CA GLY A 490 -22.39 7.61 -8.96
C GLY A 490 -23.73 7.36 -8.25
N ARG A 491 -24.25 6.12 -8.33
CA ARG A 491 -25.44 5.67 -7.57
C ARG A 491 -25.29 5.83 -6.05
N LEU A 492 -24.07 5.77 -5.54
CA LEU A 492 -23.74 5.93 -4.11
C LEU A 492 -23.45 7.39 -3.72
N GLY A 493 -23.67 8.34 -4.62
CA GLY A 493 -23.46 9.77 -4.40
C GLY A 493 -22.00 10.23 -4.57
N MET A 494 -21.13 9.42 -5.20
CA MET A 494 -19.83 9.92 -5.65
C MET A 494 -20.05 10.99 -6.73
N ASP A 495 -19.26 12.05 -6.67
CA ASP A 495 -19.15 13.00 -7.77
C ASP A 495 -18.08 12.50 -8.76
N MET A 496 -18.53 11.98 -9.90
CA MET A 496 -17.67 11.48 -10.96
C MET A 496 -16.89 12.59 -11.68
N ALA A 497 -17.33 13.84 -11.59
CA ALA A 497 -16.60 14.98 -12.17
C ALA A 497 -15.32 15.32 -11.38
N LEU A 498 -15.09 14.71 -10.20
CA LEU A 498 -13.79 14.79 -9.50
C LEU A 498 -12.68 14.02 -10.22
N TYR A 499 -13.02 13.07 -11.11
CA TYR A 499 -12.04 12.38 -11.95
C TYR A 499 -11.42 13.28 -13.03
N ASP A 500 -12.08 14.38 -13.40
CA ASP A 500 -11.60 15.27 -14.46
C ASP A 500 -10.31 15.99 -14.06
N ASP A 501 -10.09 16.22 -12.76
CA ASP A 501 -8.92 16.92 -12.23
C ASP A 501 -7.69 16.00 -12.03
N LEU A 502 -7.82 14.69 -12.31
CA LEU A 502 -6.75 13.71 -12.12
C LEU A 502 -5.68 13.78 -13.21
N THR A 503 -4.42 13.89 -12.77
CA THR A 503 -3.25 13.91 -13.65
C THR A 503 -2.61 12.52 -13.73
N GLN A 504 -2.72 11.87 -14.88
CA GLN A 504 -2.18 10.53 -15.10
C GLN A 504 -0.64 10.50 -15.04
N SER A 505 -0.09 9.42 -14.50
CA SER A 505 1.36 9.18 -14.40
C SER A 505 2.14 10.27 -13.65
N ALA A 506 1.48 10.87 -12.66
CA ALA A 506 2.05 11.78 -11.67
C ALA A 506 1.82 11.24 -10.25
N GLU A 507 2.44 11.88 -9.27
CA GLU A 507 2.08 11.72 -7.85
C GLU A 507 0.70 12.34 -7.58
N ILE A 508 0.17 12.23 -6.37
CA ILE A 508 -1.11 12.84 -5.97
C ILE A 508 -0.84 14.31 -5.66
N ALA A 509 -1.38 15.20 -6.48
CA ALA A 509 -1.41 16.63 -6.21
C ALA A 509 -2.49 16.98 -5.17
N GLY A 510 -2.35 18.12 -4.50
CA GLY A 510 -3.32 18.54 -3.47
C GLY A 510 -4.77 18.62 -3.97
N GLN A 511 -4.97 19.01 -5.23
CA GLN A 511 -6.29 19.05 -5.88
C GLN A 511 -6.92 17.65 -6.05
N GLU A 512 -6.11 16.60 -6.20
CA GLU A 512 -6.59 15.22 -6.39
C GLU A 512 -7.00 14.55 -5.07
N SER A 513 -6.59 15.13 -3.93
CA SER A 513 -6.90 14.62 -2.60
C SER A 513 -8.40 14.60 -2.29
N GLU A 514 -9.18 15.56 -2.79
CA GLU A 514 -10.64 15.55 -2.63
C GLU A 514 -11.28 14.35 -3.33
N CYS A 515 -10.85 14.02 -4.56
CA CYS A 515 -11.32 12.81 -5.25
C CYS A 515 -10.95 11.55 -4.46
N LEU A 516 -9.69 11.42 -4.01
CA LEU A 516 -9.20 10.29 -3.21
C LEU A 516 -9.99 10.12 -1.90
N TYR A 517 -10.17 11.18 -1.12
CA TYR A 517 -10.80 11.11 0.19
C TYR A 517 -12.32 10.92 0.10
N THR A 518 -12.97 11.55 -0.89
CA THR A 518 -14.41 11.32 -1.15
C THR A 518 -14.66 9.88 -1.57
N MET A 519 -13.77 9.30 -2.38
CA MET A 519 -13.86 7.92 -2.83
C MET A 519 -13.59 6.91 -1.70
N LEU A 520 -12.56 7.12 -0.87
CA LEU A 520 -12.31 6.34 0.36
C LEU A 520 -13.48 6.45 1.35
N GLY A 521 -14.05 7.64 1.51
CA GLY A 521 -15.20 7.90 2.38
C GLY A 521 -16.48 7.20 1.92
N ASN A 522 -16.67 7.06 0.60
CA ASN A 522 -17.77 6.32 0.00
C ASN A 522 -17.51 4.80 -0.08
N ALA A 523 -16.25 4.33 -0.12
CA ALA A 523 -15.90 2.91 -0.22
C ALA A 523 -16.55 2.04 0.89
N LYS A 524 -16.79 2.62 2.08
CA LYS A 524 -17.48 1.96 3.19
C LYS A 524 -18.99 1.69 2.98
N ARG A 525 -19.60 2.34 1.98
CA ARG A 525 -21.03 2.23 1.64
C ARG A 525 -21.29 1.15 0.59
N ILE A 526 -20.23 0.58 0.03
CA ILE A 526 -20.29 -0.34 -1.11
C ILE A 526 -20.46 -1.74 -0.55
N ASP A 527 -21.51 -2.45 -0.99
CA ASP A 527 -21.60 -3.87 -0.68
C ASP A 527 -20.46 -4.62 -1.37
N ARG A 528 -19.76 -5.45 -0.60
CA ARG A 528 -18.56 -6.14 -1.08
C ARG A 528 -18.89 -7.19 -2.14
N ASP A 529 -20.07 -7.78 -2.08
CA ASP A 529 -20.45 -8.87 -2.96
C ASP A 529 -21.05 -8.27 -4.26
N GLU A 530 -21.78 -7.14 -4.22
CA GLU A 530 -22.10 -6.30 -5.40
C GLU A 530 -20.81 -5.82 -6.11
N LEU A 531 -19.81 -5.37 -5.35
CA LEU A 531 -18.53 -4.93 -5.91
C LEU A 531 -17.75 -6.06 -6.59
N ASN A 532 -17.71 -7.25 -5.99
CA ASN A 532 -17.06 -8.43 -6.58
C ASN A 532 -17.81 -8.91 -7.83
N GLU A 533 -19.15 -8.82 -7.85
CA GLU A 533 -19.96 -9.13 -9.02
C GLU A 533 -19.66 -8.16 -10.17
N LEU A 534 -19.73 -6.85 -9.93
CA LEU A 534 -19.45 -5.83 -10.95
C LEU A 534 -18.02 -5.94 -11.50
N ALA A 535 -17.04 -6.15 -10.62
CA ALA A 535 -15.64 -6.37 -11.01
C ALA A 535 -15.49 -7.60 -11.92
N ARG A 536 -16.11 -8.73 -11.54
CA ARG A 536 -16.13 -9.97 -12.31
C ARG A 536 -16.77 -9.77 -13.68
N GLU A 537 -17.92 -9.09 -13.76
CA GLU A 537 -18.60 -8.78 -15.02
C GLU A 537 -17.74 -7.92 -15.95
N HIS A 538 -17.12 -6.86 -15.42
CA HIS A 538 -16.21 -6.01 -16.19
C HIS A 538 -14.96 -6.76 -16.68
N GLN A 539 -14.35 -7.60 -15.83
CA GLN A 539 -13.19 -8.42 -16.22
C GLN A 539 -13.56 -9.44 -17.31
N PHE A 540 -14.75 -10.06 -17.24
CA PHE A 540 -15.24 -10.96 -18.29
C PHE A 540 -15.57 -10.24 -19.60
N ALA A 541 -16.15 -9.03 -19.55
CA ALA A 541 -16.42 -8.24 -20.75
C ALA A 541 -15.13 -7.92 -21.52
N LEU A 542 -14.11 -7.40 -20.82
CA LEU A 542 -12.79 -7.11 -21.41
C LEU A 542 -12.08 -8.36 -21.96
N GLN A 543 -12.29 -9.51 -21.33
CA GLN A 543 -11.73 -10.79 -21.78
C GLN A 543 -12.41 -11.32 -23.04
N LYS A 544 -13.73 -11.09 -23.21
CA LYS A 544 -14.50 -11.51 -24.38
C LYS A 544 -14.13 -10.73 -25.65
N ASP A 545 -13.76 -9.46 -25.50
CA ASP A 545 -13.33 -8.60 -26.62
C ASP A 545 -11.91 -8.93 -27.12
N PHE A 546 -11.17 -9.82 -26.44
CA PHE A 546 -9.86 -10.29 -26.86
C PHE A 546 -9.94 -11.59 -27.68
N GLU A 547 -9.55 -11.51 -28.95
CA GLU A 547 -9.51 -12.63 -29.91
C GLU A 547 -8.30 -13.56 -29.66
N TYR A 548 -8.25 -14.21 -28.49
CA TYR A 548 -7.19 -15.16 -28.12
C TYR A 548 -7.76 -16.43 -27.50
N ASP A 549 -7.18 -17.58 -27.85
CA ASP A 549 -7.52 -18.89 -27.28
C ASP A 549 -6.93 -19.02 -25.86
N TYR A 550 -7.50 -18.26 -24.93
CA TYR A 550 -7.09 -18.27 -23.53
C TYR A 550 -7.61 -19.54 -22.86
N PRO A 551 -6.75 -20.39 -22.24
CA PRO A 551 -7.13 -21.74 -21.79
C PRO A 551 -8.17 -21.77 -20.65
N TYR A 552 -8.46 -20.62 -20.03
CA TYR A 552 -9.45 -20.50 -18.96
C TYR A 552 -10.47 -19.39 -19.29
N PRO A 553 -11.28 -19.53 -20.35
CA PRO A 553 -12.20 -18.47 -20.80
C PRO A 553 -13.28 -18.12 -19.76
N ASN A 554 -13.50 -19.01 -18.79
CA ASN A 554 -14.47 -18.89 -17.70
C ASN A 554 -13.85 -18.44 -16.36
N ILE A 555 -12.59 -17.99 -16.35
CA ILE A 555 -11.93 -17.42 -15.16
C ILE A 555 -11.48 -15.99 -15.50
N PRO A 556 -11.93 -14.97 -14.74
CA PRO A 556 -11.58 -13.58 -15.01
C PRO A 556 -10.10 -13.34 -14.70
N SER A 557 -9.36 -12.81 -15.67
CA SER A 557 -7.93 -12.52 -15.50
C SER A 557 -7.64 -11.06 -15.15
N ASN A 558 -6.67 -10.87 -14.23
CA ASN A 558 -6.09 -9.57 -13.92
C ASN A 558 -5.45 -8.89 -15.14
N SER A 559 -4.99 -9.65 -16.14
CA SER A 559 -4.26 -9.11 -17.29
C SER A 559 -5.10 -8.21 -18.19
N PHE A 560 -6.38 -8.54 -18.41
CA PHE A 560 -7.24 -7.74 -19.28
C PHE A 560 -7.53 -6.38 -18.65
N ILE A 561 -7.96 -6.37 -17.38
CA ILE A 561 -8.22 -5.14 -16.64
C ILE A 561 -6.95 -4.30 -16.44
N LEU A 562 -5.81 -4.91 -16.06
CA LEU A 562 -4.54 -4.19 -15.90
C LEU A 562 -3.96 -3.68 -17.23
N ASN A 563 -4.31 -4.29 -18.37
CA ASN A 563 -3.99 -3.74 -19.68
C ASN A 563 -4.91 -2.57 -20.06
N GLU A 564 -6.21 -2.66 -19.78
CA GLU A 564 -7.18 -1.59 -20.07
C GLU A 564 -6.83 -0.32 -19.28
N VAL A 565 -6.75 -0.41 -17.95
CA VAL A 565 -6.45 0.76 -17.08
C VAL A 565 -5.07 1.38 -17.34
N ARG A 566 -4.15 0.63 -17.95
CA ARG A 566 -2.81 1.11 -18.36
C ARG A 566 -2.83 1.74 -19.75
N SER A 567 -3.65 1.23 -20.66
CA SER A 567 -3.71 1.71 -22.06
C SER A 567 -4.64 2.90 -22.24
N ARG A 568 -5.72 2.98 -21.45
CA ARG A 568 -6.77 4.00 -21.49
C ARG A 568 -7.15 4.48 -20.08
N PRO A 569 -6.20 4.94 -19.24
CA PRO A 569 -6.46 5.29 -17.85
C PRO A 569 -7.57 6.32 -17.66
N GLU A 570 -7.65 7.33 -18.54
CA GLU A 570 -8.67 8.38 -18.49
C GLU A 570 -10.09 7.85 -18.75
N GLN A 571 -10.24 6.80 -19.58
CA GLN A 571 -11.52 6.14 -19.87
C GLN A 571 -11.86 5.06 -18.82
N SER A 572 -10.87 4.59 -18.07
CA SER A 572 -11.03 3.56 -17.04
C SER A 572 -11.35 4.10 -15.64
N ALA A 573 -11.50 5.41 -15.50
CA ALA A 573 -11.85 6.10 -14.27
C ALA A 573 -13.06 5.45 -13.55
N GLY A 574 -12.85 4.94 -12.34
CA GLY A 574 -13.92 4.35 -11.55
C GLY A 574 -14.43 2.98 -12.03
N ILE A 575 -13.68 2.27 -12.89
CA ILE A 575 -13.96 0.85 -13.19
C ILE A 575 -13.66 -0.02 -11.97
N ALA A 576 -14.61 -0.89 -11.61
CA ALA A 576 -14.44 -1.91 -10.58
C ALA A 576 -13.50 -3.05 -11.04
N ALA A 577 -12.65 -3.54 -10.13
CA ALA A 577 -11.78 -4.68 -10.34
C ALA A 577 -11.56 -5.44 -9.02
N SER A 578 -11.43 -6.76 -9.09
CA SER A 578 -11.06 -7.60 -7.95
C SER A 578 -9.71 -8.25 -8.27
N LEU A 579 -8.66 -7.77 -7.60
CA LEU A 579 -7.27 -8.10 -7.94
C LEU A 579 -6.64 -8.98 -6.86
N THR A 580 -6.38 -10.24 -7.21
CA THR A 580 -5.52 -11.13 -6.40
C THR A 580 -4.05 -10.73 -6.57
N ALA A 581 -3.34 -10.53 -5.47
CA ALA A 581 -2.00 -9.97 -5.44
C ALA A 581 -1.18 -10.46 -4.23
N THR A 582 0.15 -10.34 -4.32
CA THR A 582 1.04 -10.48 -3.16
C THR A 582 1.35 -9.09 -2.60
N ALA A 583 0.93 -8.80 -1.36
CA ALA A 583 1.26 -7.56 -0.66
C ALA A 583 2.76 -7.51 -0.32
N LEU A 584 3.43 -6.42 -0.71
CA LEU A 584 4.88 -6.26 -0.55
C LEU A 584 5.25 -5.30 0.59
N ARG A 585 4.42 -4.27 0.81
CA ARG A 585 4.57 -3.27 1.87
C ARG A 585 3.23 -2.60 2.14
N ALA A 586 3.01 -2.14 3.37
CA ALA A 586 1.79 -1.46 3.79
C ALA A 586 2.12 -0.37 4.82
N PHE A 587 1.61 0.84 4.61
CA PHE A 587 1.84 2.00 5.47
C PHE A 587 0.55 2.73 5.82
N ARG A 588 0.42 3.20 7.06
CA ARG A 588 -0.63 4.12 7.50
C ARG A 588 -0.29 5.55 7.10
N ILE A 589 -1.21 6.24 6.41
CA ILE A 589 -1.11 7.65 6.04
C ILE A 589 -2.20 8.41 6.81
N GLN A 590 -1.78 9.35 7.66
CA GLN A 590 -2.66 10.19 8.46
C GLN A 590 -3.20 11.37 7.63
N LEU A 591 -4.49 11.67 7.74
CA LEU A 591 -5.12 12.87 7.20
C LEU A 591 -4.84 14.10 8.07
N SER A 592 -5.06 15.30 7.53
CA SER A 592 -5.12 16.51 8.35
C SER A 592 -6.33 16.45 9.29
N ALA A 593 -6.32 17.22 10.39
CA ALA A 593 -7.45 17.27 11.31
C ALA A 593 -8.74 17.84 10.64
N GLU A 594 -8.57 18.68 9.63
CA GLU A 594 -9.66 19.27 8.84
C GLU A 594 -10.28 18.22 7.89
N ASP A 595 -9.45 17.52 7.11
CA ASP A 595 -9.90 16.43 6.24
C ASP A 595 -10.53 15.30 7.07
N ALA A 596 -9.94 14.96 8.22
CA ALA A 596 -10.47 13.93 9.10
C ALA A 596 -11.88 14.27 9.62
N ALA A 597 -12.13 15.55 9.94
CA ALA A 597 -13.45 16.04 10.31
C ALA A 597 -14.42 16.08 9.12
N LYS A 598 -13.96 16.51 7.93
CA LYS A 598 -14.77 16.60 6.70
C LYS A 598 -15.23 15.22 6.19
N TYR A 599 -14.33 14.24 6.13
CA TYR A 599 -14.60 12.92 5.52
C TYR A 599 -14.92 11.81 6.54
N GLY A 600 -14.71 12.06 7.84
CA GLY A 600 -15.10 11.14 8.92
C GLY A 600 -14.19 9.90 9.07
N PHE A 601 -12.92 10.02 8.69
CA PHE A 601 -11.86 9.05 8.97
C PHE A 601 -10.51 9.77 9.07
N ASP A 602 -9.64 9.38 10.01
CA ASP A 602 -8.40 10.10 10.30
C ASP A 602 -7.18 9.59 9.54
N HIS A 603 -7.28 8.43 8.89
CA HIS A 603 -6.18 7.80 8.15
C HIS A 603 -6.69 6.86 7.05
N TYR A 604 -5.79 6.52 6.13
CA TYR A 604 -5.92 5.42 5.18
C TYR A 604 -4.61 4.64 5.10
N TYR A 605 -4.58 3.56 4.33
CA TYR A 605 -3.41 2.70 4.14
C TYR A 605 -2.98 2.71 2.67
N HIS A 606 -1.67 2.75 2.44
CA HIS A 606 -1.03 2.61 1.14
C HIS A 606 -0.34 1.25 1.09
N VAL A 607 -0.82 0.36 0.24
CA VAL A 607 -0.28 -1.00 0.06
C VAL A 607 0.25 -1.15 -1.36
N ASP A 608 1.54 -1.44 -1.52
CA ASP A 608 2.04 -1.90 -2.83
C ASP A 608 1.91 -3.42 -2.88
N ALA A 609 1.44 -3.92 -4.02
CA ALA A 609 1.35 -5.34 -4.27
C ALA A 609 1.92 -5.70 -5.66
N SER A 610 2.37 -6.95 -5.80
CA SER A 610 2.68 -7.56 -7.08
C SER A 610 1.47 -8.37 -7.55
N VAL A 611 0.90 -8.02 -8.70
CA VAL A 611 -0.21 -8.74 -9.34
C VAL A 611 0.35 -9.64 -10.44
N PRO A 612 0.14 -10.97 -10.41
CA PRO A 612 0.53 -11.86 -11.50
C PRO A 612 -0.31 -11.59 -12.76
N LEU A 613 0.30 -11.78 -13.94
CA LEU A 613 -0.32 -11.56 -15.25
C LEU A 613 -0.42 -12.89 -16.02
N GLU A 614 -1.65 -13.38 -16.15
CA GLU A 614 -2.00 -14.63 -16.86
C GLU A 614 -3.14 -14.34 -17.85
N PRO A 615 -2.88 -14.10 -19.15
CA PRO A 615 -1.60 -14.22 -19.83
C PRO A 615 -0.67 -13.01 -19.56
N PRO A 616 0.64 -13.18 -19.70
CA PRO A 616 1.60 -12.08 -19.62
C PRO A 616 1.33 -10.97 -20.65
N ILE A 617 1.55 -9.71 -20.25
CA ILE A 617 1.33 -8.55 -21.12
C ILE A 617 2.63 -8.21 -21.85
N THR A 618 2.59 -8.11 -23.18
CA THR A 618 3.70 -7.60 -23.99
C THR A 618 3.64 -6.08 -24.08
N ILE A 619 4.67 -5.40 -23.58
CA ILE A 619 4.83 -3.95 -23.72
C ILE A 619 5.63 -3.65 -24.98
N VAL A 620 5.01 -2.94 -25.91
CA VAL A 620 5.56 -2.55 -27.21
C VAL A 620 6.13 -1.13 -27.11
N GLN A 621 7.43 -0.98 -26.91
CA GLN A 621 8.08 0.34 -26.87
C GLN A 621 8.49 0.79 -28.28
N ARG A 622 7.76 1.75 -28.85
CA ARG A 622 8.24 2.53 -29.99
C ARG A 622 9.37 3.47 -29.54
N ARG A 623 10.59 3.17 -29.96
CA ARG A 623 11.68 4.13 -29.92
C ARG A 623 11.34 5.27 -30.89
N LYS A 624 11.17 6.50 -30.40
CA LYS A 624 11.22 7.66 -31.30
C LYS A 624 12.59 7.65 -31.97
N GLU A 625 12.60 7.77 -33.30
CA GLU A 625 13.83 8.04 -34.03
C GLU A 625 14.45 9.32 -33.45
N ALA A 626 15.75 9.27 -33.14
CA ALA A 626 16.48 10.49 -32.88
C ALA A 626 16.59 11.24 -34.20
N ASP A 627 16.39 12.57 -34.19
CA ASP A 627 16.55 13.44 -35.35
C ASP A 627 18.02 13.49 -35.79
N ASN A 628 18.50 12.42 -36.42
CA ASN A 628 19.75 12.40 -37.14
C ASN A 628 19.52 13.08 -38.49
N ALA A 629 19.72 14.39 -38.50
CA ALA A 629 19.88 15.17 -39.70
C ALA A 629 21.22 14.82 -40.38
N ASP A 630 21.28 13.66 -41.02
CA ASP A 630 22.19 13.40 -42.15
C ASP A 630 21.62 12.31 -43.06
N GLY A 631 21.49 12.63 -44.35
CA GLY A 631 20.78 11.79 -45.32
C GLY A 631 21.57 10.53 -45.70
N GLY A 632 21.09 9.35 -45.32
CA GLY A 632 21.82 8.10 -45.58
C GLY A 632 20.97 6.81 -45.58
N ALA A 633 20.33 6.52 -46.72
CA ALA A 633 19.90 5.19 -47.17
C ALA A 633 18.83 4.37 -46.39
N LYS A 634 17.71 4.10 -47.09
CA LYS A 634 16.87 2.89 -47.05
C LYS A 634 16.47 2.29 -45.68
N GLY A 635 15.31 2.78 -45.22
CA GLY A 635 14.39 2.16 -44.25
C GLY A 635 14.62 0.70 -43.83
N GLU A 636 15.19 0.54 -42.64
CA GLU A 636 14.71 -0.48 -41.70
C GLU A 636 13.42 0.05 -41.02
N PRO A 637 12.40 -0.78 -40.76
CA PRO A 637 11.28 -0.38 -39.91
C PRO A 637 11.77 -0.11 -38.48
N PRO A 638 11.15 0.84 -37.73
CA PRO A 638 11.62 1.23 -36.40
C PRO A 638 11.65 0.03 -35.46
N LYS A 639 12.86 -0.33 -35.01
CA LYS A 639 13.12 -1.45 -34.08
C LYS A 639 12.34 -1.24 -32.79
N THR A 640 11.24 -1.96 -32.70
CA THR A 640 10.26 -1.88 -31.62
C THR A 640 10.64 -2.90 -30.56
N ALA A 641 10.89 -2.44 -29.33
CA ALA A 641 11.31 -3.31 -28.25
C ALA A 641 10.10 -3.91 -27.55
N GLU A 642 9.90 -5.21 -27.70
CA GLU A 642 8.85 -5.96 -27.01
C GLU A 642 9.39 -6.47 -25.66
N THR A 643 8.77 -6.03 -24.57
CA THR A 643 9.08 -6.51 -23.21
C THR A 643 7.87 -7.25 -22.66
N ARG A 644 7.95 -8.58 -22.58
CA ARG A 644 6.97 -9.41 -21.87
C ARG A 644 7.07 -9.14 -20.36
N ARG A 645 5.93 -8.93 -19.70
CA ARG A 645 5.81 -8.87 -18.24
C ARG A 645 4.84 -9.92 -17.74
N ASP A 646 5.31 -10.78 -16.84
CA ASP A 646 4.52 -11.83 -16.19
C ASP A 646 3.92 -11.35 -14.83
N PHE A 647 4.23 -10.11 -14.40
CA PHE A 647 3.61 -9.44 -13.25
C PHE A 647 3.55 -7.92 -13.43
N MET A 648 2.69 -7.24 -12.67
CA MET A 648 2.60 -5.78 -12.59
C MET A 648 2.50 -5.34 -11.14
N ASN A 649 3.26 -4.30 -10.75
CA ASN A 649 3.06 -3.69 -9.45
C ASN A 649 1.82 -2.79 -9.50
N VAL A 650 1.00 -2.87 -8.46
CA VAL A 650 -0.24 -2.11 -8.28
C VAL A 650 -0.20 -1.47 -6.88
N VAL A 651 -0.76 -0.27 -6.76
CA VAL A 651 -0.91 0.43 -5.48
C VAL A 651 -2.37 0.41 -5.05
N PHE A 652 -2.63 0.03 -3.81
CA PHE A 652 -3.95 0.09 -3.20
C PHE A 652 -3.99 1.16 -2.11
N CYS A 653 -4.95 2.08 -2.23
CA CYS A 653 -5.33 3.00 -1.16
C CYS A 653 -6.57 2.42 -0.46
N LEU A 654 -6.37 1.92 0.76
CA LEU A 654 -7.39 1.20 1.53
C LEU A 654 -7.84 2.04 2.73
N ARG A 655 -9.14 2.13 3.00
CA ARG A 655 -9.60 2.84 4.21
C ARG A 655 -9.21 2.09 5.50
N ARG A 656 -9.19 0.76 5.46
CA ARG A 656 -8.84 -0.13 6.59
C ARG A 656 -8.02 -1.33 6.12
N LEU A 657 -7.31 -1.93 7.06
CA LEU A 657 -6.75 -3.28 6.91
C LEU A 657 -7.56 -4.24 7.81
N PRO A 658 -7.61 -5.55 7.51
CA PRO A 658 -8.07 -6.56 8.45
C PRO A 658 -7.28 -6.52 9.76
N GLU A 659 -7.91 -6.98 10.84
CA GLU A 659 -7.22 -7.16 12.12
C GLU A 659 -6.08 -8.18 11.97
N GLY A 660 -4.95 -7.94 12.62
CA GLY A 660 -3.75 -8.78 12.51
C GLY A 660 -2.90 -8.61 11.25
N PHE A 661 -3.40 -7.95 10.19
CA PHE A 661 -2.65 -7.80 8.93
C PHE A 661 -1.33 -7.03 9.15
N PRO A 662 -0.18 -7.55 8.69
CA PRO A 662 1.12 -6.95 8.93
C PRO A 662 1.31 -5.59 8.23
N GLN A 663 2.17 -4.74 8.80
CA GLN A 663 2.51 -3.43 8.25
C GLN A 663 4.04 -3.22 8.24
N GLY A 664 4.53 -2.39 7.31
CA GLY A 664 5.96 -2.11 7.13
C GLY A 664 6.45 -2.33 5.69
N GLU A 665 7.78 -2.31 5.53
CA GLU A 665 8.44 -2.30 4.21
C GLU A 665 8.67 -3.67 3.57
N LYS A 666 8.49 -4.75 4.34
CA LYS A 666 8.72 -6.14 3.91
C LYS A 666 7.54 -7.00 4.39
N ILE A 667 6.58 -7.18 3.51
CA ILE A 667 5.39 -8.02 3.66
C ILE A 667 5.43 -9.09 2.55
N ASN A 668 4.79 -10.24 2.77
CA ASN A 668 4.64 -11.28 1.75
C ASN A 668 3.29 -12.01 1.92
N GLU A 669 2.21 -11.26 2.04
CA GLU A 669 0.86 -11.80 2.28
C GLU A 669 0.09 -11.95 0.97
N GLN A 670 -0.68 -13.04 0.85
CA GLN A 670 -1.62 -13.19 -0.25
C GLN A 670 -2.90 -12.41 0.06
N ILE A 671 -3.29 -11.53 -0.87
CA ILE A 671 -4.44 -10.64 -0.72
C ILE A 671 -5.31 -10.66 -1.97
N CYS A 672 -6.60 -10.38 -1.80
CA CYS A 672 -7.49 -10.01 -2.88
C CYS A 672 -8.12 -8.65 -2.55
N VAL A 673 -8.07 -7.70 -3.48
CA VAL A 673 -8.60 -6.35 -3.28
C VAL A 673 -9.72 -6.07 -4.28
N PRO A 674 -11.00 -6.15 -3.86
CA PRO A 674 -12.11 -5.58 -4.61
C PRO A 674 -12.10 -4.06 -4.43
N GLY A 675 -11.92 -3.33 -5.52
CA GLY A 675 -11.81 -1.88 -5.51
C GLY A 675 -12.08 -1.27 -6.87
N PHE A 676 -11.78 0.02 -7.00
CA PHE A 676 -12.03 0.79 -8.22
C PHE A 676 -10.75 1.48 -8.68
N PHE A 677 -10.55 1.54 -9.99
CA PHE A 677 -9.41 2.24 -10.56
C PHE A 677 -9.51 3.76 -10.31
N PHE A 678 -8.39 4.34 -9.87
CA PHE A 678 -8.25 5.75 -9.56
C PHE A 678 -7.43 6.48 -10.63
N LYS A 679 -6.13 6.16 -10.72
CA LYS A 679 -5.21 6.74 -11.70
C LYS A 679 -4.03 5.81 -11.97
N THR A 680 -3.28 6.09 -13.03
CA THR A 680 -1.89 5.64 -13.14
C THR A 680 -1.02 6.52 -12.25
N TRP A 681 -0.30 5.90 -11.32
CA TRP A 681 0.63 6.55 -10.41
C TRP A 681 2.08 6.36 -10.90
N ALA A 682 2.89 7.41 -10.89
CA ALA A 682 4.32 7.29 -11.16
C ALA A 682 5.10 7.03 -9.88
N ALA A 683 5.48 5.78 -9.64
CA ALA A 683 6.38 5.46 -8.53
C ALA A 683 7.84 5.60 -8.98
N SER A 684 8.59 6.47 -8.31
CA SER A 684 10.06 6.56 -8.45
C SER A 684 10.74 5.33 -7.85
N SER A 685 10.72 4.20 -8.57
CA SER A 685 11.49 3.03 -8.17
C SER A 685 12.98 3.28 -8.37
N THR A 686 13.77 3.09 -7.32
CA THR A 686 15.23 3.34 -7.27
C THR A 686 16.05 2.48 -8.23
N LYS A 687 15.44 1.44 -8.84
CA LYS A 687 16.06 0.59 -9.86
C LYS A 687 15.86 1.16 -11.28
N SER A 688 14.65 1.56 -11.67
CA SER A 688 14.39 2.06 -13.04
C SER A 688 14.99 3.44 -13.31
N ALA A 689 15.09 4.31 -12.29
CA ALA A 689 15.68 5.64 -12.41
C ALA A 689 17.17 5.63 -12.87
N LYS A 690 17.86 4.49 -12.75
CA LYS A 690 19.24 4.31 -13.23
C LYS A 690 19.36 3.84 -14.69
N VAL A 691 18.28 3.38 -15.31
CA VAL A 691 18.32 2.72 -16.63
C VAL A 691 17.80 3.66 -17.72
N ASP A 692 16.71 4.40 -17.47
CA ASP A 692 16.26 5.50 -18.32
C ASP A 692 15.41 6.48 -17.48
N PRO A 693 15.81 7.77 -17.34
CA PRO A 693 15.03 8.80 -16.65
C PRO A 693 13.62 9.03 -17.22
N ARG A 694 13.37 8.65 -18.48
CA ARG A 694 12.04 8.70 -19.10
C ARG A 694 11.20 7.45 -18.81
N SER A 695 11.80 6.36 -18.32
CA SER A 695 11.13 5.13 -17.88
C SER A 695 10.57 5.23 -16.45
N ARG A 696 9.73 6.24 -16.19
CA ARG A 696 8.89 6.24 -14.98
C ARG A 696 8.02 4.98 -15.02
N ASN A 697 8.22 4.07 -14.08
CA ASN A 697 7.36 2.90 -13.94
C ASN A 697 5.99 3.39 -13.47
N GLN A 698 5.03 3.37 -14.39
CA GLN A 698 3.63 3.67 -14.13
C GLN A 698 3.00 2.42 -13.51
N TYR A 699 2.39 2.59 -12.33
CA TYR A 699 1.65 1.54 -11.64
C TYR A 699 0.17 1.95 -11.53
N PRO A 700 -0.78 1.10 -11.89
CA PRO A 700 -2.19 1.33 -11.60
C PRO A 700 -2.41 1.54 -10.10
N MET A 701 -3.23 2.52 -9.74
CA MET A 701 -3.67 2.77 -8.37
C MET A 701 -5.18 2.50 -8.26
N PHE A 702 -5.56 1.73 -7.25
CA PHE A 702 -6.94 1.37 -6.94
C PHE A 702 -7.32 1.83 -5.53
N ILE A 703 -8.59 2.18 -5.33
CA ILE A 703 -9.15 2.57 -4.03
C ILE A 703 -10.19 1.54 -3.59
N ALA A 704 -10.16 1.14 -2.31
CA ALA A 704 -11.10 0.18 -1.71
C ALA A 704 -11.33 0.45 -0.21
N ASP A 705 -12.34 -0.19 0.38
CA ASP A 705 -12.58 -0.10 1.83
C ASP A 705 -11.53 -0.88 2.63
N SER A 706 -11.25 -2.11 2.20
CA SER A 706 -10.31 -3.05 2.82
C SER A 706 -9.87 -4.11 1.81
N LEU A 707 -8.94 -4.97 2.22
CA LEU A 707 -8.52 -6.16 1.49
C LEU A 707 -9.12 -7.45 2.11
N ILE A 708 -9.19 -8.50 1.31
CA ILE A 708 -9.36 -9.89 1.77
C ILE A 708 -7.96 -10.45 1.99
N TRP A 709 -7.64 -10.84 3.22
CA TRP A 709 -6.37 -11.49 3.57
C TRP A 709 -6.57 -13.00 3.54
N TYR A 710 -5.75 -13.69 2.75
CA TYR A 710 -5.60 -15.13 2.85
C TYR A 710 -4.45 -15.38 3.82
N GLU A 711 -4.78 -15.49 5.11
CA GLU A 711 -3.81 -15.90 6.13
C GLU A 711 -3.07 -17.16 5.63
N PRO A 712 -1.72 -17.19 5.72
CA PRO A 712 -0.99 -18.41 5.45
C PRO A 712 -1.55 -19.51 6.35
N VAL A 713 -2.08 -20.58 5.76
CA VAL A 713 -2.37 -21.79 6.52
C VAL A 713 -1.07 -22.15 7.23
N GLU A 714 -1.06 -22.18 8.56
CA GLU A 714 0.11 -22.60 9.33
C GLU A 714 0.51 -23.99 8.82
N GLU A 715 1.55 -24.06 7.98
CA GLU A 715 2.18 -25.34 7.69
C GLU A 715 2.57 -25.91 9.05
N PRO A 716 2.13 -27.13 9.41
CA PRO A 716 2.34 -27.67 10.74
C PRO A 716 3.84 -27.67 11.01
N GLY A 717 4.28 -26.69 11.81
CA GLY A 717 5.66 -26.23 11.82
C GLY A 717 6.60 -27.40 12.05
N TRP A 718 7.83 -27.35 11.56
CA TRP A 718 8.72 -28.53 11.40
C TRP A 718 8.74 -29.56 12.54
N LEU A 719 8.48 -29.17 13.80
CA LEU A 719 8.14 -30.07 14.92
C LEU A 719 6.94 -31.02 14.65
N GLY A 720 5.80 -30.52 14.18
CA GLY A 720 4.63 -31.32 13.76
C GLY A 720 4.98 -32.27 12.62
N GLY A 721 5.65 -31.78 11.57
CA GLY A 721 6.19 -32.62 10.49
C GLY A 721 7.16 -33.70 10.99
N ALA A 722 8.04 -33.37 11.94
CA ALA A 722 8.97 -34.31 12.55
C ALA A 722 8.26 -35.32 13.46
N ILE A 723 7.26 -34.92 14.25
CA ILE A 723 6.44 -35.80 15.10
C ILE A 723 5.66 -36.79 14.23
N VAL A 724 5.03 -36.33 13.14
CA VAL A 724 4.35 -37.19 12.17
C VAL A 724 5.35 -38.12 11.48
N GLY A 725 6.50 -37.62 11.03
CA GLY A 725 7.57 -38.44 10.43
C GLY A 725 8.12 -39.50 11.38
N VAL A 726 8.28 -39.19 12.66
CA VAL A 726 8.70 -40.13 13.71
C VAL A 726 7.60 -41.15 14.01
N LEU A 727 6.33 -40.75 14.09
CA LEU A 727 5.20 -41.67 14.29
C LEU A 727 5.02 -42.64 13.12
N VAL A 728 5.10 -42.14 11.88
CA VAL A 728 5.10 -42.97 10.66
C VAL A 728 6.31 -43.88 10.63
N GLY A 729 7.51 -43.38 10.97
CA GLY A 729 8.72 -44.18 11.11
C GLY A 729 8.59 -45.30 12.14
N MET A 730 8.02 -45.02 13.32
CA MET A 730 7.74 -46.03 14.35
C MET A 730 6.69 -47.04 13.90
N LEU A 731 5.63 -46.62 13.19
CA LEU A 731 4.63 -47.53 12.62
C LEU A 731 5.22 -48.45 11.54
N VAL A 732 6.08 -47.92 10.67
CA VAL A 732 6.80 -48.72 9.64
C VAL A 732 7.77 -49.70 10.31
N LEU A 733 8.56 -49.26 11.28
CA LEU A 733 9.48 -50.12 12.03
C LEU A 733 8.74 -51.19 12.85
N GLY A 734 7.62 -50.83 13.48
CA GLY A 734 6.73 -51.74 14.21
C GLY A 734 6.08 -52.76 13.28
N GLY A 735 5.60 -52.33 12.11
CA GLY A 735 5.06 -53.20 11.06
C GLY A 735 6.10 -54.18 10.52
N ILE A 736 7.31 -53.71 10.23
CA ILE A 736 8.45 -54.56 9.82
C ILE A 736 8.80 -55.55 10.94
N GLY A 737 8.85 -55.09 12.20
CA GLY A 737 9.08 -55.94 13.37
C GLY A 737 8.02 -57.03 13.51
N ALA A 738 6.74 -56.69 13.39
CA ALA A 738 5.62 -57.63 13.44
C ALA A 738 5.64 -58.62 12.26
N LEU A 739 6.07 -58.19 11.07
CA LEU A 739 6.17 -59.05 9.87
C LEU A 739 7.36 -60.02 9.98
N ILE A 740 8.47 -59.58 10.57
CA ILE A 740 9.61 -60.45 10.92
C ILE A 740 9.22 -61.43 12.03
N ALA A 741 8.48 -60.99 13.06
CA ALA A 741 7.99 -61.86 14.13
C ALA A 741 7.00 -62.92 13.59
N ARG A 742 6.04 -62.54 12.74
CA ARG A 742 5.12 -63.47 12.05
C ARG A 742 5.86 -64.47 11.14
N ARG A 743 6.94 -64.07 10.47
CA ARG A 743 7.81 -65.00 9.72
C ARG A 743 8.62 -65.93 10.64
N GLY A 744 8.98 -65.47 11.85
CA GLY A 744 9.62 -66.28 12.89
C GLY A 744 8.69 -67.34 13.49
N ASN A 745 7.45 -66.98 13.84
CA ASN A 745 6.48 -67.95 14.38
C ASN A 745 6.14 -69.04 13.37
N ARG A 746 5.99 -68.72 12.07
CA ARG A 746 5.69 -69.75 11.05
C ARG A 746 6.73 -70.87 10.96
N THR A 747 8.00 -70.61 11.32
CA THR A 747 9.03 -71.66 11.37
C THR A 747 9.03 -72.42 12.69
N LEU A 748 8.51 -71.82 13.77
CA LEU A 748 8.36 -72.44 15.09
C LEU A 748 7.10 -73.32 15.15
N ASP A 749 5.99 -72.86 14.56
CA ASP A 749 4.76 -73.63 14.35
C ASP A 749 5.03 -74.86 13.46
N GLN A 750 5.86 -74.73 12.42
CA GLN A 750 6.27 -75.84 11.57
C GLN A 750 7.19 -76.87 12.27
N THR A 751 8.02 -76.45 13.23
CA THR A 751 8.81 -77.41 14.03
C THR A 751 8.01 -78.06 15.15
N LEU A 752 7.08 -77.34 15.78
CA LEU A 752 6.15 -77.90 16.76
C LEU A 752 5.14 -78.85 16.11
N ALA A 753 4.66 -78.55 14.90
CA ALA A 753 3.80 -79.45 14.14
C ALA A 753 4.51 -80.75 13.75
N ARG A 754 5.81 -80.69 13.39
CA ARG A 754 6.63 -81.89 13.14
C ARG A 754 6.89 -82.71 14.40
N GLN A 755 7.16 -82.08 15.54
CA GLN A 755 7.31 -82.80 16.81
C GLN A 755 5.99 -83.46 17.26
N ARG A 756 4.83 -82.85 16.99
CA ARG A 756 3.53 -83.51 17.23
C ARG A 756 3.34 -84.75 16.35
N THR A 757 3.62 -84.67 15.05
CA THR A 757 3.47 -85.85 14.17
C THR A 757 4.50 -86.96 14.40
N GLU A 758 5.64 -86.67 15.05
CA GLU A 758 6.59 -87.69 15.51
C GLU A 758 6.19 -88.34 16.87
N THR A 759 5.18 -87.80 17.58
CA THR A 759 4.73 -88.32 18.88
C THR A 759 3.38 -89.07 18.82
N GLU A 760 2.69 -89.10 17.68
CA GLU A 760 1.42 -89.83 17.49
C GLU A 760 1.65 -91.27 16.96
N ALA A 761 2.56 -92.00 17.59
CA ALA A 761 2.73 -93.44 17.38
C ALA A 761 1.97 -94.23 18.47
N SER A 762 0.80 -94.76 18.11
CA SER A 762 -0.02 -95.73 18.86
C SER A 762 -0.61 -95.29 20.21
N LEU A 763 -1.86 -94.82 20.16
CA LEU A 763 -2.78 -94.81 21.31
C LEU A 763 -3.62 -96.12 21.42
N ASP A 764 -3.49 -97.05 20.46
CA ASP A 764 -4.19 -98.35 20.43
C ASP A 764 -3.65 -99.38 21.45
N SER A 765 -2.93 -98.93 22.48
CA SER A 765 -2.27 -99.80 23.49
C SER A 765 -2.81 -99.61 24.92
N LEU A 766 -3.87 -98.83 25.10
CA LEU A 766 -4.50 -98.57 26.40
C LEU A 766 -5.96 -99.01 26.40
N ASP A 767 -6.17 -100.21 26.95
CA ASP A 767 -7.45 -100.88 27.11
C ASP A 767 -8.27 -100.20 28.23
N ILE A 768 -9.16 -99.28 27.86
CA ILE A 768 -10.00 -98.51 28.79
C ILE A 768 -11.45 -98.51 28.30
N GLU A 769 -12.30 -99.30 28.97
CA GLU A 769 -13.74 -99.37 28.70
C GLU A 769 -14.54 -98.17 29.26
N THR A 770 -15.82 -98.11 28.85
CA THR A 770 -16.93 -97.25 29.32
C THR A 770 -17.01 -95.84 28.73
N SER A 771 -18.19 -95.19 28.63
CA SER A 771 -19.58 -95.63 28.37
C SER A 771 -20.47 -94.39 28.21
N ALA A 772 -21.50 -94.44 27.35
CA ALA A 772 -22.63 -93.49 27.20
C ALA A 772 -22.36 -92.04 26.73
N LYS A 773 -23.08 -91.64 25.66
CA LYS A 773 -23.28 -90.23 25.20
C LYS A 773 -24.43 -89.56 25.98
N PRO A 774 -24.57 -88.22 25.93
CA PRO A 774 -25.42 -87.53 24.92
C PRO A 774 -24.84 -86.15 24.48
N ASP A 775 -25.47 -85.29 23.67
CA ASP A 775 -26.24 -85.39 22.41
C ASP A 775 -26.31 -83.94 21.84
N PHE A 776 -26.29 -83.74 20.52
CA PHE A 776 -26.11 -82.42 19.86
C PHE A 776 -27.28 -82.01 18.94
N GLY A 777 -28.52 -82.34 19.33
CA GLY A 777 -29.74 -82.10 18.53
C GLY A 777 -30.19 -80.65 18.30
N PHE A 778 -29.32 -79.63 18.43
CA PHE A 778 -29.66 -78.20 18.33
C PHE A 778 -28.86 -77.41 17.28
N LEU A 779 -28.29 -78.10 16.28
CA LEU A 779 -27.81 -77.44 15.06
C LEU A 779 -28.96 -77.11 14.10
N ALA A 780 -28.76 -76.04 13.33
CA ALA A 780 -29.41 -75.64 12.08
C ALA A 780 -30.72 -74.80 12.15
N ASN A 781 -30.64 -73.54 11.69
CA ASN A 781 -30.91 -73.24 10.26
C ASN A 781 -30.47 -71.80 9.88
N GLU A 782 -29.64 -71.71 8.85
CA GLU A 782 -29.42 -70.52 7.97
C GLU A 782 -30.67 -70.35 7.02
N PRO A 783 -30.79 -69.36 6.06
CA PRO A 783 -29.70 -68.62 5.42
C PRO A 783 -29.97 -67.24 4.71
N VAL A 784 -28.93 -66.74 4.01
CA VAL A 784 -28.89 -65.81 2.84
C VAL A 784 -29.14 -64.28 3.01
N SER A 785 -28.30 -63.50 2.31
CA SER A 785 -28.22 -62.01 2.18
C SER A 785 -28.85 -61.49 0.86
N PRO A 786 -28.40 -60.33 0.32
CA PRO A 786 -28.78 -58.91 0.52
C PRO A 786 -29.84 -58.48 -0.57
N PRO A 787 -29.91 -57.27 -1.20
CA PRO A 787 -29.31 -55.93 -0.98
C PRO A 787 -30.25 -54.68 -1.15
N ASP A 788 -29.63 -53.50 -1.19
CA ASP A 788 -29.92 -52.31 -2.04
C ASP A 788 -30.62 -51.07 -1.46
N ALA A 789 -30.34 -49.93 -2.10
CA ALA A 789 -30.57 -48.56 -1.63
C ALA A 789 -31.84 -47.91 -2.21
N SER A 790 -32.52 -47.10 -1.38
CA SER A 790 -33.20 -45.87 -1.78
C SER A 790 -33.94 -45.25 -0.59
N GLN A 791 -33.63 -43.98 -0.27
CA GLN A 791 -34.64 -42.94 -0.04
C GLN A 791 -33.98 -41.57 0.18
N GLN A 792 -34.70 -40.53 -0.26
CA GLN A 792 -34.23 -39.18 -0.53
C GLN A 792 -34.99 -38.20 0.38
N PRO A 793 -34.36 -37.13 0.90
CA PRO A 793 -35.04 -36.16 1.76
C PRO A 793 -35.99 -35.24 0.94
N PRO A 794 -37.10 -34.75 1.53
CA PRO A 794 -38.04 -33.87 0.84
C PRO A 794 -37.72 -32.37 0.99
N ASP A 795 -38.18 -31.59 0.01
CA ASP A 795 -38.11 -30.13 -0.03
C ASP A 795 -39.00 -29.43 1.03
N ALA A 796 -38.64 -28.19 1.36
CA ALA A 796 -39.56 -27.18 1.89
C ALA A 796 -39.22 -25.81 1.30
N GLN A 797 -40.22 -25.14 0.71
CA GLN A 797 -40.11 -23.79 0.14
C GLN A 797 -40.61 -22.71 1.13
N SER A 798 -40.20 -21.46 0.85
CA SER A 798 -40.66 -20.11 1.26
C SER A 798 -42.01 -19.97 2.00
N PRO A 799 -42.21 -18.92 2.84
CA PRO A 799 -42.00 -17.51 2.46
C PRO A 799 -40.62 -16.93 2.79
#